data_AF-A0AAN7ZPW7-F1
#
_entry.id   AF-A0AAN7ZPW7-F1
#
_cell.length_a   1.000
_cell.length_b   1.000
_cell.length_c   1.000
_cell.angle_alpha   90.00
_cell.angle_beta   90.00
_cell.angle_gamma   90.00
#
_symmetry.space_group_name_H-M   'P 1'
#
loop_
_entity.id
_entity.type
_entity.pdbx_description
1 polymer ?
#
loop_
_entity_poly.entity_id
_entity_poly.type
_entity_poly.pdbx_seq_one_letter_code
_entity_poly.pdbx_strand_id
1 'polypeptide(L)'
;MRLSRSLLPACTLLQSVPFAIALPFSPLQPEDLIEFPLERRQSSVTVVSGIQTFGVQPRLEIRQLEQNVPDQWNIYLLGLARMQAMNQSDKLSYYQIAGESDLVNEIITITDLSSQAYMADHTHPGMAPAQRQAPYLALFEQTLYQHIVAAVNEFPAGAIRQRYASAALSWRLPYWDWAAVPPAGQSVYPTSVTSPNITVTMPNGTMSIPNPLYSYRFHQVSHDDFYFDPFASWNQTMRFPTNWTSSATVQDNLIGPILDNNRVSFQDRLYNLLTYYNNFTEFGNEAWMGPGVSNKDSLESLHDAIHSITGGSGHMTYLDYSAFDPLFWLHHVMIDRSFALWQAINNDSYVQPMATVDQTFTMANGQVINVDSPLEPFHSNAAGDYWTSNSARSIRKLGYTYRDIGDGSVSTVKAAVNRIYGSSAGSSGLSGRAVDLHQPLEREVPGASDPNVQAPAEVTNGKYQEYIANIVSQKFAMNGSYAIYVFMGDFSDDPAEWSMSPNLVGTHGVFAALSAVDATSKSNMLRRQMDSTIQVTGTLPLTSMLLAKVQSGELPCMDIPTVTAYLNENLHWRAGAFDGSRIPLEDIGDLTITVVSAEVEPASATDQFPTWGDFSVLTSITKGKPDDNEQYADIEHYYSWRRQDQAKNETMHLRFVFRSPGTRNMGDAGVPNRAIRHVLILGDNRIADAIVDALAAAGFNTHQLIPTRASSTAKGSTAVHKSDSSPEALIKICQETRPDLVISTSGGGSYASQKEIIDAVMSAGITCFMPAEFGHDSLNERLQQRLPPLEEHARIINYLEGLATEERLEWVSVATGSLLDHGLWSGNLGFDLKWQSATLHGRGSERFAASSTPWVGRVVVAAVAQWDKVKNQYLYAAALVTTADEVLGCLEQSTGQQWEAGRGDVEDCVREAERRTERGFPDAAMFLMERSVLYDEDLDAVGPFVTQDAKKMLRLVPENVADIVASAVHQHEHHATAKTVDGGGVLTNGAPKHTLVNKGRFLAVGASCYAQLMPDGNVVKLPWPPEEDICRLDLKMEAWVYSELHTAYGDHIRFVPFISFEEKESELVLEYMPNGALREYMKEHNSEISRWQRLRWISAAVEGLEMLHALNIIHCDFSPKNFLLDADLELKLADFGCCAVVGKDSTGCGSCRFYPPKDWKIRPLPLPTLQDDLFALGSSIYHIMTGHRPYDDVPSDHVPCLVGLRQLPDLCGVDMRDIIQDCWLLKAESAHAVRQRVDSWIFGHERDQ
;
A
#
# COMPACT_ATOMS: atom_id res chain seq x y z
N MET A 1 1.53 4.54 -86.20
CA MET A 1 0.36 3.80 -86.75
C MET A 1 -0.64 3.59 -85.61
N ARG A 2 -1.94 3.65 -85.94
CA ARG A 2 -3.18 3.40 -85.15
C ARG A 2 -3.12 2.77 -83.73
N LEU A 3 -3.81 3.45 -82.79
CA LEU A 3 -4.94 3.00 -81.91
C LEU A 3 -4.72 1.87 -80.85
N SER A 4 -5.31 1.86 -79.64
CA SER A 4 -6.11 2.86 -78.87
C SER A 4 -6.53 2.36 -77.46
N ARG A 5 -6.76 3.29 -76.48
CA ARG A 5 -7.67 3.21 -75.28
C ARG A 5 -7.29 2.23 -74.12
N SER A 6 -6.91 2.67 -72.90
CA SER A 6 -7.65 3.31 -71.75
C SER A 6 -8.34 2.30 -70.80
N LEU A 7 -8.39 2.42 -69.45
CA LEU A 7 -8.18 3.57 -68.53
C LEU A 7 -7.69 3.12 -67.09
N LEU A 8 -8.08 3.82 -66.00
CA LEU A 8 -7.75 3.69 -64.54
C LEU A 8 -9.00 4.15 -63.71
N PRO A 9 -9.08 4.19 -62.33
CA PRO A 9 -8.07 3.98 -61.26
C PRO A 9 -8.48 3.19 -59.95
N ALA A 10 -7.50 3.04 -59.02
CA ALA A 10 -7.60 2.92 -57.53
C ALA A 10 -8.09 1.59 -56.88
N CYS A 11 -7.55 1.05 -55.76
CA CYS A 11 -6.60 1.57 -54.75
C CYS A 11 -5.47 0.58 -54.34
N THR A 12 -4.23 1.07 -54.36
CA THR A 12 -3.10 0.79 -53.43
C THR A 12 -3.49 1.06 -51.95
N LEU A 13 -2.80 0.65 -50.86
CA LEU A 13 -1.41 0.25 -50.52
C LEU A 13 -1.51 -0.58 -49.20
N LEU A 14 -0.68 -1.59 -48.91
CA LEU A 14 0.64 -1.46 -48.29
C LEU A 14 1.40 -2.81 -48.37
N GLN A 15 2.73 -2.75 -48.53
CA GLN A 15 3.63 -3.92 -48.51
C GLN A 15 4.59 -3.83 -47.31
N SER A 16 5.03 -5.01 -46.85
CA SER A 16 6.38 -5.33 -46.34
C SER A 16 7.12 -4.37 -45.39
N VAL A 17 7.47 -4.88 -44.20
CA VAL A 17 8.70 -4.52 -43.47
C VAL A 17 9.42 -5.83 -43.05
N PRO A 18 10.75 -5.96 -43.19
CA PRO A 18 11.45 -7.22 -42.95
C PRO A 18 12.10 -7.27 -41.55
N PHE A 19 12.12 -8.46 -40.92
CA PHE A 19 13.08 -8.76 -39.85
C PHE A 19 13.61 -10.20 -39.96
N ALA A 20 14.86 -10.31 -40.39
CA ALA A 20 15.64 -11.53 -40.32
C ALA A 20 17.12 -11.15 -40.16
N ILE A 21 17.58 -11.01 -38.92
CA ILE A 21 19.01 -11.06 -38.59
C ILE A 21 19.27 -12.45 -38.06
N ALA A 22 19.82 -13.31 -38.92
CA ALA A 22 20.27 -14.64 -38.52
C ALA A 22 21.62 -14.55 -37.79
N LEU A 23 21.70 -15.11 -36.60
CA LEU A 23 22.95 -15.66 -36.07
C LEU A 23 22.99 -17.17 -36.38
N PRO A 24 24.17 -17.75 -36.66
CA PRO A 24 24.26 -19.04 -37.32
C PRO A 24 24.12 -20.20 -36.32
N PHE A 25 22.90 -20.69 -36.12
CA PHE A 25 22.66 -22.03 -35.61
C PHE A 25 22.20 -22.93 -36.76
N SER A 26 22.86 -24.08 -36.92
CA SER A 26 22.46 -25.10 -37.88
C SER A 26 21.04 -25.57 -37.58
N PRO A 27 20.18 -25.81 -38.59
CA PRO A 27 18.85 -26.34 -38.37
C PRO A 27 18.95 -27.79 -37.87
N LEU A 28 18.74 -27.98 -36.56
CA LEU A 28 18.61 -29.30 -35.93
C LEU A 28 17.52 -30.11 -36.63
N GLN A 29 17.76 -31.40 -36.79
CA GLN A 29 16.90 -32.30 -37.56
C GLN A 29 15.97 -33.10 -36.63
N PRO A 30 14.84 -33.63 -37.12
CA PRO A 30 13.98 -34.53 -36.35
C PRO A 30 14.69 -35.80 -35.81
N GLU A 31 15.88 -36.08 -36.32
CA GLU A 31 16.76 -37.17 -35.89
C GLU A 31 17.38 -36.90 -34.50
N ASP A 32 17.58 -35.63 -34.12
CA ASP A 32 18.17 -35.24 -32.82
C ASP A 32 17.21 -35.52 -31.62
N LEU A 33 15.91 -35.65 -31.88
CA LEU A 33 14.90 -36.08 -30.88
C LEU A 33 14.97 -37.59 -30.56
N ILE A 34 15.62 -38.39 -31.42
CA ILE A 34 15.57 -39.85 -31.36
C ILE A 34 16.60 -40.43 -30.38
N GLU A 35 17.66 -39.68 -30.05
CA GLU A 35 18.77 -40.15 -29.21
C GLU A 35 18.63 -39.87 -27.71
N PHE A 36 17.58 -39.20 -27.21
CA PHE A 36 17.39 -38.99 -25.77
C PHE A 36 17.16 -40.33 -25.03
N PRO A 37 18.15 -40.85 -24.27
CA PRO A 37 17.96 -42.09 -23.52
C PRO A 37 17.29 -41.75 -22.19
N LEU A 38 16.56 -42.71 -21.63
CA LEU A 38 16.07 -42.66 -20.24
C LEU A 38 17.22 -42.90 -19.25
N GLU A 39 18.28 -42.08 -19.31
CA GLU A 39 19.31 -42.05 -18.28
C GLU A 39 18.75 -41.37 -17.03
N ARG A 40 18.41 -42.18 -16.03
CA ARG A 40 18.29 -41.73 -14.63
C ARG A 40 19.64 -41.14 -14.20
N ARG A 41 19.85 -39.84 -14.41
CA ARG A 41 21.00 -39.15 -13.83
C ARG A 41 20.87 -39.16 -12.32
N GLN A 42 21.89 -39.68 -11.66
CA GLN A 42 22.01 -39.75 -10.21
C GLN A 42 22.39 -38.38 -9.63
N SER A 43 21.57 -37.35 -9.85
CA SER A 43 21.55 -36.16 -9.01
C SER A 43 20.46 -36.32 -7.95
N SER A 44 20.74 -35.93 -6.72
CA SER A 44 19.74 -35.85 -5.64
C SER A 44 18.78 -34.66 -5.78
N VAL A 45 18.90 -33.90 -6.87
CA VAL A 45 18.18 -32.65 -7.14
C VAL A 45 17.52 -32.74 -8.51
N THR A 46 16.23 -32.43 -8.56
CA THR A 46 15.45 -32.27 -9.80
C THR A 46 15.57 -30.83 -10.29
N VAL A 47 16.26 -30.62 -11.42
CA VAL A 47 16.44 -29.29 -12.01
C VAL A 47 15.20 -28.89 -12.80
N VAL A 48 14.64 -27.72 -12.49
CA VAL A 48 13.53 -27.10 -13.22
C VAL A 48 14.12 -26.12 -14.23
N SER A 49 14.29 -26.57 -15.48
CA SER A 49 14.80 -25.73 -16.58
C SER A 49 13.73 -25.34 -17.60
N GLY A 50 12.58 -26.02 -17.61
CA GLY A 50 11.64 -25.98 -18.73
C GLY A 50 12.26 -26.53 -20.02
N ILE A 51 11.58 -26.33 -21.16
CA ILE A 51 11.99 -26.89 -22.46
C ILE A 51 12.91 -25.91 -23.21
N GLN A 52 14.22 -26.02 -22.96
CA GLN A 52 15.24 -25.13 -23.56
C GLN A 52 15.67 -25.53 -24.98
N THR A 53 15.61 -26.82 -25.31
CA THR A 53 16.33 -27.45 -26.44
C THR A 53 16.02 -26.84 -27.81
N PHE A 54 14.83 -26.25 -27.99
CA PHE A 54 14.32 -25.73 -29.27
C PHE A 54 13.99 -24.24 -29.21
N GLY A 55 14.63 -23.51 -28.30
CA GLY A 55 14.39 -22.08 -28.05
C GLY A 55 13.03 -21.79 -27.43
N VAL A 56 12.70 -20.49 -27.36
CA VAL A 56 11.47 -19.99 -26.75
C VAL A 56 10.28 -20.20 -27.69
N GLN A 57 9.26 -20.93 -27.24
CA GLN A 57 8.05 -21.25 -28.02
C GLN A 57 6.79 -20.75 -27.31
N PRO A 58 5.72 -20.36 -28.02
CA PRO A 58 4.52 -19.85 -27.39
C PRO A 58 3.66 -20.98 -26.80
N ARG A 59 3.21 -20.82 -25.54
CA ARG A 59 2.05 -21.55 -25.03
C ARG A 59 0.81 -21.07 -25.78
N LEU A 60 -0.05 -22.02 -26.17
CA LEU A 60 -1.23 -21.77 -27.02
C LEU A 60 -2.53 -21.92 -26.22
N GLU A 61 -3.56 -21.18 -26.62
CA GLU A 61 -4.89 -21.39 -26.08
C GLU A 61 -5.40 -22.79 -26.50
N ILE A 62 -6.10 -23.51 -25.62
CA ILE A 62 -6.43 -24.93 -25.82
C ILE A 62 -7.28 -25.20 -27.08
N ARG A 63 -8.28 -24.37 -27.39
CA ARG A 63 -9.08 -24.49 -28.62
C ARG A 63 -8.22 -24.16 -29.85
N GLN A 64 -7.26 -23.24 -29.74
CA GLN A 64 -6.28 -23.01 -30.81
C GLN A 64 -5.33 -24.19 -31.03
N LEU A 65 -4.90 -24.88 -29.96
CA LEU A 65 -4.08 -26.09 -30.02
C LEU A 65 -4.85 -27.22 -30.73
N GLU A 66 -6.08 -27.47 -30.30
CA GLU A 66 -6.99 -28.48 -30.84
C GLU A 66 -7.32 -28.25 -32.32
N GLN A 67 -7.66 -27.03 -32.71
CA GLN A 67 -8.15 -26.72 -34.06
C GLN A 67 -7.04 -26.47 -35.09
N ASN A 68 -5.96 -25.77 -34.70
CA ASN A 68 -4.98 -25.25 -35.68
C ASN A 68 -3.70 -26.10 -35.79
N VAL A 69 -3.38 -26.91 -34.77
CA VAL A 69 -2.17 -27.75 -34.74
C VAL A 69 -2.49 -29.17 -34.26
N PRO A 70 -3.33 -29.92 -35.01
CA PRO A 70 -3.86 -31.23 -34.58
C PRO A 70 -2.80 -32.29 -34.29
N ASP A 71 -1.58 -32.15 -34.84
CA ASP A 71 -0.46 -33.05 -34.53
C ASP A 71 0.09 -32.80 -33.11
N GLN A 72 0.14 -31.54 -32.68
CA GLN A 72 0.50 -31.16 -31.31
C GLN A 72 -0.60 -31.57 -30.32
N TRP A 73 -1.86 -31.41 -30.71
CA TRP A 73 -3.01 -31.89 -29.93
C TRP A 73 -2.94 -33.40 -29.69
N ASN A 74 -2.68 -34.19 -30.74
CA ASN A 74 -2.60 -35.63 -30.63
C ASN A 74 -1.48 -36.09 -29.68
N ILE A 75 -0.27 -35.56 -29.83
CA ILE A 75 0.86 -35.96 -28.99
C ILE A 75 0.72 -35.47 -27.54
N TYR A 76 0.06 -34.32 -27.31
CA TYR A 76 -0.29 -33.84 -25.97
C TYR A 76 -1.16 -34.85 -25.21
N LEU A 77 -2.26 -35.29 -25.81
CA LEU A 77 -3.17 -36.27 -25.21
C LEU A 77 -2.47 -37.61 -24.95
N LEU A 78 -1.62 -38.08 -25.88
CA LEU A 78 -0.83 -39.29 -25.68
C LEU A 78 0.19 -39.15 -24.55
N GLY A 79 0.91 -38.02 -24.49
CA GLY A 79 1.89 -37.74 -23.44
C GLY A 79 1.24 -37.66 -22.06
N LEU A 80 0.11 -36.96 -21.94
CA LEU A 80 -0.59 -36.79 -20.66
C LEU A 80 -1.18 -38.12 -20.17
N ALA A 81 -1.81 -38.90 -21.05
CA ALA A 81 -2.30 -40.23 -20.70
C ALA A 81 -1.17 -41.17 -20.21
N ARG A 82 0.05 -41.06 -20.77
CA ARG A 82 1.22 -41.83 -20.30
C ARG A 82 1.73 -41.36 -18.95
N MET A 83 1.78 -40.06 -18.71
CA MET A 83 2.23 -39.47 -17.44
C MET A 83 1.25 -39.79 -16.30
N GLN A 84 -0.05 -39.78 -16.57
CA GLN A 84 -1.09 -40.20 -15.63
C GLN A 84 -1.05 -41.71 -15.33
N ALA A 85 -0.70 -42.54 -16.32
CA ALA A 85 -0.56 -43.99 -16.16
C ALA A 85 0.74 -44.44 -15.42
N MET A 86 1.57 -43.50 -14.95
CA MET A 86 2.75 -43.83 -14.14
C MET A 86 2.38 -44.39 -12.76
N ASN A 87 3.29 -45.17 -12.17
CA ASN A 87 3.15 -45.59 -10.79
C ASN A 87 3.16 -44.35 -9.87
N GLN A 88 2.17 -44.24 -8.97
CA GLN A 88 2.02 -43.13 -8.02
C GLN A 88 3.20 -42.97 -7.04
N SER A 89 4.09 -43.96 -6.94
CA SER A 89 5.34 -43.88 -6.16
C SER A 89 6.55 -43.32 -6.93
N ASP A 90 6.41 -43.02 -8.24
CA ASP A 90 7.46 -42.35 -9.00
C ASP A 90 7.36 -40.83 -8.80
N LYS A 91 8.45 -40.18 -8.37
CA LYS A 91 8.51 -38.75 -8.02
C LYS A 91 8.17 -37.81 -9.18
N LEU A 92 8.30 -38.28 -10.42
CA LEU A 92 7.91 -37.51 -11.62
C LEU A 92 6.59 -38.01 -12.23
N SER A 93 5.84 -38.86 -11.52
CA SER A 93 4.47 -39.19 -11.90
C SER A 93 3.55 -37.98 -11.77
N TYR A 94 2.45 -38.01 -12.53
CA TYR A 94 1.37 -37.02 -12.38
C TYR A 94 0.91 -36.88 -10.93
N TYR A 95 0.79 -38.00 -10.20
CA TYR A 95 0.36 -38.03 -8.79
C TYR A 95 1.31 -37.27 -7.86
N GLN A 96 2.62 -37.51 -7.98
CA GLN A 96 3.62 -36.91 -7.11
C GLN A 96 3.86 -35.43 -7.40
N ILE A 97 3.81 -35.05 -8.69
CA ILE A 97 3.90 -33.64 -9.07
C ILE A 97 2.64 -32.89 -8.60
N ALA A 98 1.44 -33.49 -8.70
CA ALA A 98 0.20 -32.88 -8.22
C ALA A 98 0.08 -32.81 -6.68
N GLY A 99 0.64 -33.77 -5.95
CA GLY A 99 0.52 -33.83 -4.49
C GLY A 99 1.53 -32.97 -3.71
N GLU A 100 2.64 -32.56 -4.35
CA GLU A 100 3.84 -31.88 -3.78
C GLU A 100 4.54 -32.56 -2.58
N SER A 101 3.85 -33.39 -1.79
CA SER A 101 4.25 -33.89 -0.47
C SER A 101 5.59 -34.63 -0.43
N ASP A 102 5.84 -35.61 -1.32
CA ASP A 102 7.12 -36.35 -1.30
C ASP A 102 8.25 -35.66 -2.07
N LEU A 103 7.94 -34.70 -2.96
CA LEU A 103 8.97 -33.86 -3.57
C LEU A 103 9.65 -32.98 -2.50
N VAL A 104 8.83 -32.54 -1.55
CA VAL A 104 9.16 -31.68 -0.42
C VAL A 104 9.84 -32.47 0.73
N ASN A 105 9.50 -33.75 0.93
CA ASN A 105 10.07 -34.61 1.99
C ASN A 105 11.55 -35.02 1.82
N GLU A 106 12.15 -34.96 0.63
CA GLU A 106 13.54 -35.44 0.40
C GLU A 106 14.57 -34.31 0.19
N ILE A 107 14.13 -33.07 -0.01
CA ILE A 107 15.02 -31.92 -0.23
C ILE A 107 15.54 -31.34 1.09
N ILE A 108 14.78 -31.46 2.18
CA ILE A 108 15.16 -30.97 3.51
C ILE A 108 15.90 -32.05 4.30
N THR A 109 17.23 -32.01 4.28
CA THR A 109 18.09 -32.79 5.21
C THR A 109 18.19 -32.11 6.58
N ILE A 110 17.06 -32.00 7.29
CA ILE A 110 17.03 -31.59 8.70
C ILE A 110 16.83 -32.83 9.57
N THR A 111 17.78 -33.04 10.49
CA THR A 111 17.99 -34.29 11.22
C THR A 111 17.16 -34.46 12.50
N ASP A 112 16.08 -33.69 12.65
CA ASP A 112 15.22 -33.69 13.85
C ASP A 112 13.73 -33.57 13.50
N LEU A 113 13.11 -34.69 13.09
CA LEU A 113 11.66 -34.79 12.91
C LEU A 113 11.06 -35.87 13.81
N SER A 114 10.87 -35.52 15.07
CA SER A 114 10.06 -36.27 16.02
C SER A 114 9.12 -35.38 16.84
N SER A 115 8.33 -34.49 16.20
CA SER A 115 7.08 -33.97 16.80
C SER A 115 6.19 -33.07 15.91
N GLN A 116 6.66 -32.53 14.79
CA GLN A 116 5.94 -31.46 14.07
C GLN A 116 5.53 -31.87 12.63
N ALA A 117 4.32 -31.46 12.24
CA ALA A 117 3.76 -31.60 10.89
C ALA A 117 3.66 -30.21 10.26
N TYR A 118 3.73 -30.10 8.92
CA TYR A 118 3.92 -28.82 8.21
C TYR A 118 3.02 -28.69 6.96
N MET A 119 2.72 -27.46 6.54
CA MET A 119 1.69 -27.10 5.54
C MET A 119 2.25 -26.82 4.13
N ALA A 120 1.44 -27.07 3.09
CA ALA A 120 1.79 -26.68 1.72
C ALA A 120 1.88 -25.15 1.55
N ASP A 121 2.85 -24.70 0.76
CA ASP A 121 3.34 -23.30 0.72
C ASP A 121 2.58 -22.42 -0.30
N HIS A 122 1.25 -22.41 -0.17
CA HIS A 122 0.31 -21.83 -1.15
C HIS A 122 -0.54 -20.65 -0.62
N THR A 123 -0.44 -20.27 0.65
CA THR A 123 -1.44 -19.39 1.32
C THR A 123 -0.83 -18.25 2.14
N HIS A 124 0.17 -17.55 1.59
CA HIS A 124 0.82 -16.44 2.30
C HIS A 124 0.62 -15.06 1.63
N PRO A 125 0.20 -14.03 2.40
CA PRO A 125 0.13 -12.63 1.95
C PRO A 125 1.45 -11.99 1.45
N GLY A 126 2.58 -12.71 1.47
CA GLY A 126 3.92 -12.20 1.17
C GLY A 126 4.55 -12.66 -0.15
N MET A 127 3.92 -13.60 -0.88
CA MET A 127 4.29 -13.94 -2.26
C MET A 127 3.05 -13.93 -3.14
N ALA A 128 3.14 -13.29 -4.32
CA ALA A 128 2.13 -13.49 -5.35
C ALA A 128 2.19 -14.95 -5.84
N PRO A 129 1.12 -15.77 -5.70
CA PRO A 129 1.15 -17.18 -6.07
C PRO A 129 1.62 -17.42 -7.51
N ALA A 130 1.31 -16.49 -8.42
CA ALA A 130 1.69 -16.52 -9.82
C ALA A 130 3.21 -16.67 -10.08
N GLN A 131 4.09 -16.20 -9.20
CA GLN A 131 5.54 -16.38 -9.39
C GLN A 131 6.09 -17.73 -8.94
N ARG A 132 5.45 -18.38 -7.95
CA ARG A 132 5.68 -19.80 -7.62
C ARG A 132 5.17 -20.71 -8.74
N GLN A 133 4.04 -20.34 -9.38
CA GLN A 133 3.42 -21.11 -10.45
C GLN A 133 4.31 -21.24 -11.69
N ALA A 134 5.09 -20.22 -12.07
CA ALA A 134 5.95 -20.29 -13.27
C ALA A 134 6.95 -21.48 -13.27
N PRO A 135 7.81 -21.68 -12.25
CA PRO A 135 8.67 -22.88 -12.16
C PRO A 135 7.87 -24.18 -11.93
N TYR A 136 6.75 -24.15 -11.20
CA TYR A 136 5.91 -25.34 -11.02
C TYR A 136 5.33 -25.86 -12.35
N LEU A 137 4.76 -24.96 -13.15
CA LEU A 137 4.28 -25.25 -14.51
C LEU A 137 5.42 -25.71 -15.42
N ALA A 138 6.62 -25.16 -15.27
CA ALA A 138 7.79 -25.61 -16.02
C ALA A 138 8.26 -27.03 -15.64
N LEU A 139 8.16 -27.42 -14.35
CA LEU A 139 8.41 -28.79 -13.89
C LEU A 139 7.40 -29.77 -14.49
N PHE A 140 6.11 -29.43 -14.48
CA PHE A 140 5.08 -30.25 -15.12
C PHE A 140 5.29 -30.34 -16.64
N GLU A 141 5.49 -29.20 -17.31
CA GLU A 141 5.69 -29.10 -18.76
C GLU A 141 6.93 -29.87 -19.24
N GLN A 142 8.08 -29.74 -18.56
CA GLN A 142 9.31 -30.47 -18.94
C GLN A 142 9.18 -31.99 -18.71
N THR A 143 8.40 -32.41 -17.71
CA THR A 143 8.17 -33.84 -17.42
C THR A 143 7.21 -34.43 -18.43
N LEU A 144 6.06 -33.79 -18.66
CA LEU A 144 5.11 -34.15 -19.70
C LEU A 144 5.76 -34.21 -21.08
N TYR A 145 6.71 -33.31 -21.37
CA TYR A 145 7.46 -33.33 -22.62
C TYR A 145 8.23 -34.65 -22.86
N GLN A 146 8.81 -35.23 -21.81
CA GLN A 146 9.50 -36.53 -21.91
C GLN A 146 8.51 -37.65 -22.28
N HIS A 147 7.28 -37.60 -21.74
CA HIS A 147 6.22 -38.54 -22.12
C HIS A 147 5.68 -38.31 -23.54
N ILE A 148 5.64 -37.06 -24.01
CA ILE A 148 5.33 -36.71 -25.40
C ILE A 148 6.38 -37.32 -26.34
N VAL A 149 7.68 -37.08 -26.09
CA VAL A 149 8.78 -37.67 -26.89
C VAL A 149 8.72 -39.20 -26.87
N ALA A 150 8.43 -39.81 -25.71
CA ALA A 150 8.24 -41.25 -25.60
C ALA A 150 7.05 -41.76 -26.44
N ALA A 151 5.91 -41.05 -26.45
CA ALA A 151 4.75 -41.40 -27.28
C ALA A 151 5.06 -41.29 -28.78
N VAL A 152 5.78 -40.25 -29.20
CA VAL A 152 6.25 -40.09 -30.59
C VAL A 152 7.16 -41.25 -31.00
N ASN A 153 8.01 -41.73 -30.10
CA ASN A 153 8.94 -42.81 -30.37
C ASN A 153 8.28 -44.21 -30.50
N GLU A 154 7.02 -44.38 -30.09
CA GLU A 154 6.24 -45.62 -30.29
C GLU A 154 5.67 -45.75 -31.71
N PHE A 155 5.63 -44.67 -32.49
CA PHE A 155 5.29 -44.75 -33.91
C PHE A 155 6.40 -45.46 -34.71
N PRO A 156 6.06 -46.30 -35.71
CA PRO A 156 7.06 -46.92 -36.57
C PRO A 156 7.93 -45.87 -37.26
N ALA A 157 9.22 -46.16 -37.40
CA ALA A 157 10.16 -45.28 -38.10
C ALA A 157 9.67 -45.00 -39.53
N GLY A 158 9.52 -43.72 -39.86
CA GLY A 158 8.96 -43.25 -41.13
C GLY A 158 8.26 -41.90 -41.00
N ALA A 159 7.53 -41.51 -42.06
CA ALA A 159 6.95 -40.17 -42.20
C ALA A 159 6.00 -39.76 -41.07
N ILE A 160 5.25 -40.70 -40.47
CA ILE A 160 4.32 -40.41 -39.37
C ILE A 160 5.09 -40.04 -38.08
N ARG A 161 6.13 -40.81 -37.72
CA ARG A 161 7.00 -40.47 -36.58
C ARG A 161 7.73 -39.15 -36.80
N GLN A 162 8.23 -38.89 -38.01
CA GLN A 162 8.88 -37.61 -38.36
C GLN A 162 7.93 -36.41 -38.28
N ARG A 163 6.66 -36.58 -38.68
CA ARG A 163 5.60 -35.57 -38.56
C ARG A 163 5.34 -35.22 -37.09
N TYR A 164 5.13 -36.23 -36.24
CA TYR A 164 4.89 -36.00 -34.81
C TYR A 164 6.13 -35.51 -34.05
N ALA A 165 7.34 -35.96 -34.41
CA ALA A 165 8.60 -35.43 -33.90
C ALA A 165 8.75 -33.93 -34.25
N SER A 166 8.45 -33.54 -35.48
CA SER A 166 8.46 -32.12 -35.89
C SER A 166 7.45 -31.29 -35.11
N ALA A 167 6.25 -31.82 -34.83
CA ALA A 167 5.25 -31.15 -34.01
C ALA A 167 5.70 -30.97 -32.54
N ALA A 168 6.43 -31.94 -31.98
CA ALA A 168 6.97 -31.88 -30.63
C ALA A 168 8.03 -30.78 -30.42
N LEU A 169 8.76 -30.34 -31.46
CA LEU A 169 9.79 -29.30 -31.31
C LEU A 169 9.23 -27.97 -30.76
N SER A 170 8.02 -27.60 -31.18
CA SER A 170 7.35 -26.36 -30.80
C SER A 170 6.12 -26.56 -29.91
N TRP A 171 5.91 -27.76 -29.35
CA TRP A 171 4.84 -27.98 -28.38
C TRP A 171 5.15 -27.31 -27.04
N ARG A 172 4.13 -26.71 -26.42
CA ARG A 172 4.13 -26.16 -25.07
C ARG A 172 2.76 -26.41 -24.42
N LEU A 173 2.72 -26.40 -23.09
CA LEU A 173 1.51 -26.63 -22.29
C LEU A 173 0.44 -25.57 -22.60
N PRO A 174 -0.80 -25.94 -22.96
CA PRO A 174 -1.81 -24.97 -23.36
C PRO A 174 -2.46 -24.26 -22.16
N TYR A 175 -3.00 -23.06 -22.41
CA TYR A 175 -3.83 -22.33 -21.44
C TYR A 175 -5.31 -22.40 -21.80
N TRP A 176 -6.16 -22.27 -20.79
CA TRP A 176 -7.60 -22.12 -20.96
C TRP A 176 -8.04 -20.68 -20.63
N ASP A 177 -8.36 -19.92 -21.68
CA ASP A 177 -8.85 -18.55 -21.54
C ASP A 177 -10.36 -18.54 -21.27
N TRP A 178 -10.71 -18.42 -19.99
CA TRP A 178 -12.08 -18.33 -19.46
C TRP A 178 -12.66 -16.91 -19.48
N ALA A 179 -11.84 -15.88 -19.75
CA ALA A 179 -12.27 -14.47 -19.84
C ALA A 179 -12.59 -14.05 -21.28
N ALA A 180 -11.87 -14.59 -22.26
CA ALA A 180 -12.10 -14.28 -23.66
C ALA A 180 -13.47 -14.75 -24.16
N VAL A 181 -14.09 -13.96 -25.02
CA VAL A 181 -15.33 -14.34 -25.71
C VAL A 181 -15.09 -15.63 -26.52
N PRO A 182 -15.87 -16.71 -26.28
CA PRO A 182 -15.69 -17.97 -27.00
C PRO A 182 -16.14 -17.82 -28.47
N PRO A 183 -15.74 -18.73 -29.38
CA PRO A 183 -16.30 -18.78 -30.72
C PRO A 183 -17.83 -18.89 -30.68
N ALA A 184 -18.53 -18.23 -31.60
CA ALA A 184 -19.99 -18.15 -31.59
C ALA A 184 -20.67 -19.55 -31.46
N GLY A 185 -21.60 -19.68 -30.52
CA GLY A 185 -22.28 -20.94 -30.21
C GLY A 185 -21.45 -21.95 -29.41
N GLN A 186 -20.31 -21.56 -28.84
CA GLN A 186 -19.51 -22.40 -27.93
C GLN A 186 -19.48 -21.80 -26.51
N SER A 187 -19.36 -22.67 -25.51
CA SER A 187 -19.09 -22.28 -24.13
C SER A 187 -17.65 -21.78 -23.97
N VAL A 188 -17.39 -20.99 -22.92
CA VAL A 188 -16.02 -20.78 -22.42
C VAL A 188 -15.38 -22.07 -21.91
N TYR A 189 -16.19 -23.04 -21.47
CA TYR A 189 -15.73 -24.33 -20.99
C TYR A 189 -15.51 -25.30 -22.17
N PRO A 190 -14.26 -25.71 -22.50
CA PRO A 190 -13.98 -26.40 -23.76
C PRO A 190 -14.53 -27.84 -23.77
N THR A 191 -15.22 -28.24 -24.83
CA THR A 191 -15.75 -29.62 -25.00
C THR A 191 -14.69 -30.71 -24.88
N SER A 192 -13.43 -30.37 -25.15
CA SER A 192 -12.25 -31.23 -25.01
C SER A 192 -11.84 -31.52 -23.56
N VAL A 193 -12.33 -30.78 -22.55
CA VAL A 193 -12.18 -31.12 -21.12
C VAL A 193 -13.43 -31.77 -20.51
N THR A 194 -14.58 -31.71 -21.21
CA THR A 194 -15.87 -32.26 -20.73
C THR A 194 -16.21 -33.65 -21.25
N SER A 195 -15.60 -34.06 -22.37
CA SER A 195 -15.85 -35.35 -22.99
C SER A 195 -15.12 -36.47 -22.23
N PRO A 196 -15.79 -37.52 -21.70
CA PRO A 196 -15.14 -38.57 -20.91
C PRO A 196 -14.22 -39.48 -21.73
N ASN A 197 -14.36 -39.46 -23.07
CA ASN A 197 -13.47 -40.13 -24.00
C ASN A 197 -13.07 -39.15 -25.10
N ILE A 198 -11.87 -39.31 -25.64
CA ILE A 198 -11.33 -38.50 -26.74
C ILE A 198 -10.74 -39.40 -27.82
N THR A 199 -10.63 -38.90 -29.04
CA THR A 199 -10.09 -39.66 -30.19
C THR A 199 -8.64 -39.28 -30.43
N VAL A 200 -7.76 -40.28 -30.49
CA VAL A 200 -6.32 -40.12 -30.76
C VAL A 200 -5.87 -41.05 -31.87
N THR A 201 -4.84 -40.65 -32.60
CA THR A 201 -4.08 -41.49 -33.52
C THR A 201 -2.93 -42.16 -32.77
N MET A 202 -2.95 -43.49 -32.75
CA MET A 202 -1.92 -44.38 -32.19
C MET A 202 -1.06 -45.00 -33.32
N PRO A 203 0.06 -45.67 -33.00
CA PRO A 203 0.89 -46.42 -33.94
C PRO A 203 0.14 -47.44 -34.83
N ASN A 204 -0.99 -47.96 -34.35
CA ASN A 204 -1.84 -48.96 -35.02
C ASN A 204 -3.11 -48.38 -35.69
N GLY A 205 -3.32 -47.07 -35.65
CA GLY A 205 -4.49 -46.39 -36.22
C GLY A 205 -5.19 -45.45 -35.24
N THR A 206 -6.33 -44.89 -35.65
CA THR A 206 -7.13 -44.01 -34.79
C THR A 206 -8.00 -44.83 -33.83
N MET A 207 -7.98 -44.49 -32.55
CA MET A 207 -8.82 -45.10 -31.51
C MET A 207 -9.39 -44.07 -30.54
N SER A 208 -10.46 -44.43 -29.83
CA SER A 208 -10.95 -43.65 -28.70
C SER A 208 -10.30 -44.15 -27.41
N ILE A 209 -9.84 -43.24 -26.57
CA ILE A 209 -9.27 -43.48 -25.24
C ILE A 209 -10.09 -42.73 -24.17
N PRO A 210 -10.04 -43.13 -22.90
CA PRO A 210 -10.45 -42.27 -21.79
C PRO A 210 -9.72 -40.93 -21.90
N ASN A 211 -10.44 -39.82 -21.73
CA ASN A 211 -9.87 -38.50 -21.92
C ASN A 211 -9.00 -38.09 -20.72
N PRO A 212 -7.67 -37.88 -20.89
CA PRO A 212 -6.80 -37.49 -19.79
C PRO A 212 -7.03 -36.06 -19.29
N LEU A 213 -7.86 -35.26 -19.99
CA LEU A 213 -8.28 -33.92 -19.56
C LEU A 213 -9.59 -33.92 -18.76
N TYR A 214 -10.33 -35.02 -18.74
CA TYR A 214 -11.65 -35.11 -18.11
C TYR A 214 -11.58 -35.36 -16.60
N SER A 215 -10.75 -36.33 -16.20
CA SER A 215 -10.45 -36.59 -14.79
C SER A 215 -9.12 -37.34 -14.68
N TYR A 216 -8.41 -37.13 -13.57
CA TYR A 216 -7.33 -38.04 -13.21
C TYR A 216 -7.91 -39.27 -12.51
N ARG A 217 -7.41 -40.47 -12.82
CA ARG A 217 -7.87 -41.74 -12.22
C ARG A 217 -6.79 -42.28 -11.30
N PHE A 218 -7.11 -42.43 -10.02
CA PHE A 218 -6.20 -43.00 -9.05
C PHE A 218 -6.06 -44.52 -9.29
N HIS A 219 -4.83 -45.01 -9.40
CA HIS A 219 -4.53 -46.45 -9.42
C HIS A 219 -4.84 -47.07 -8.06
N GLN A 220 -4.60 -46.32 -6.98
CA GLN A 220 -5.07 -46.58 -5.62
C GLN A 220 -5.18 -45.25 -4.88
N VAL A 221 -6.30 -45.01 -4.19
CA VAL A 221 -6.45 -43.80 -3.35
C VAL A 221 -5.69 -44.00 -2.04
N SER A 222 -4.73 -43.12 -1.77
CA SER A 222 -3.99 -43.07 -0.51
C SER A 222 -4.85 -42.40 0.56
N HIS A 223 -5.14 -43.11 1.65
CA HIS A 223 -5.89 -42.54 2.78
C HIS A 223 -5.02 -41.63 3.66
N ASP A 224 -3.69 -41.67 3.49
CA ASP A 224 -2.74 -40.80 4.18
C ASP A 224 -2.65 -39.41 3.50
N ASP A 225 -2.86 -39.36 2.17
CA ASP A 225 -2.92 -38.13 1.38
C ASP A 225 -4.36 -37.58 1.31
N PHE A 226 -5.35 -38.44 1.07
CA PHE A 226 -6.78 -38.09 1.08
C PHE A 226 -7.40 -38.51 2.42
N TYR A 227 -7.18 -37.68 3.45
CA TYR A 227 -7.64 -37.91 4.83
C TYR A 227 -9.10 -37.45 5.07
N PHE A 228 -9.76 -36.86 4.07
CA PHE A 228 -11.12 -36.33 4.19
C PHE A 228 -12.11 -37.15 3.32
N ASP A 229 -13.16 -37.68 3.92
CA ASP A 229 -14.26 -38.35 3.21
C ASP A 229 -15.21 -37.31 2.59
N PRO A 230 -15.61 -37.43 1.32
CA PRO A 230 -15.56 -38.63 0.48
C PRO A 230 -14.33 -38.74 -0.46
N PHE A 231 -13.36 -37.82 -0.43
CA PHE A 231 -12.21 -37.83 -1.34
C PHE A 231 -11.40 -39.13 -1.25
N ALA A 232 -11.22 -39.67 -0.04
CA ALA A 232 -10.61 -40.99 0.22
C ALA A 232 -11.30 -42.16 -0.53
N SER A 233 -12.59 -41.99 -0.85
CA SER A 233 -13.43 -43.01 -1.47
C SER A 233 -13.57 -42.90 -3.00
N TRP A 234 -13.12 -41.77 -3.59
CA TRP A 234 -13.28 -41.49 -5.01
C TRP A 234 -12.06 -41.94 -5.82
N ASN A 235 -12.25 -42.91 -6.72
CA ASN A 235 -11.17 -43.46 -7.56
C ASN A 235 -10.77 -42.56 -8.75
N GLN A 236 -11.32 -41.36 -8.84
CA GLN A 236 -10.98 -40.35 -9.84
C GLN A 236 -11.27 -38.95 -9.31
N THR A 237 -10.69 -37.92 -9.93
CA THR A 237 -11.05 -36.54 -9.64
C THR A 237 -12.50 -36.26 -10.04
N MET A 238 -13.15 -35.40 -9.26
CA MET A 238 -14.58 -35.12 -9.34
C MET A 238 -14.78 -33.61 -9.48
N ARG A 239 -15.70 -33.23 -10.39
CA ARG A 239 -16.20 -31.86 -10.60
C ARG A 239 -17.72 -31.89 -10.47
N PHE A 240 -18.31 -31.00 -9.66
CA PHE A 240 -19.72 -31.05 -9.21
C PHE A 240 -20.23 -32.48 -8.89
N PRO A 241 -19.66 -33.17 -7.89
CA PRO A 241 -20.19 -34.46 -7.43
C PRO A 241 -21.69 -34.37 -7.10
N THR A 242 -22.50 -35.35 -7.53
CA THR A 242 -23.96 -35.42 -7.25
C THR A 242 -24.35 -35.46 -5.78
N ASN A 243 -23.40 -35.81 -4.89
CA ASN A 243 -23.55 -35.82 -3.45
C ASN A 243 -22.15 -36.00 -2.82
N TRP A 244 -22.05 -35.84 -1.50
CA TRP A 244 -20.80 -36.06 -0.76
C TRP A 244 -20.70 -37.48 -0.19
N THR A 245 -20.75 -38.49 -1.06
CA THR A 245 -20.56 -39.90 -0.69
C THR A 245 -19.71 -40.65 -1.72
N SER A 246 -19.29 -41.87 -1.39
CA SER A 246 -18.59 -42.78 -2.30
C SER A 246 -19.42 -43.19 -3.54
N SER A 247 -20.71 -42.86 -3.59
CA SER A 247 -21.60 -43.13 -4.73
C SER A 247 -21.74 -41.97 -5.72
N ALA A 248 -21.05 -40.86 -5.47
CA ALA A 248 -21.14 -39.64 -6.28
C ALA A 248 -20.71 -39.86 -7.74
N THR A 249 -21.28 -39.05 -8.63
CA THR A 249 -20.94 -38.97 -10.05
C THR A 249 -20.65 -37.53 -10.45
N VAL A 250 -19.75 -37.32 -11.40
CA VAL A 250 -19.38 -36.01 -11.96
C VAL A 250 -20.58 -35.38 -12.69
N GLN A 251 -20.84 -34.08 -12.49
CA GLN A 251 -21.88 -33.30 -13.18
C GLN A 251 -21.28 -32.17 -14.01
N ASP A 252 -20.33 -32.52 -14.87
CA ASP A 252 -19.53 -31.58 -15.66
C ASP A 252 -20.37 -30.67 -16.57
N ASN A 253 -21.58 -31.11 -16.93
CA ASN A 253 -22.55 -30.36 -17.73
C ASN A 253 -23.13 -29.13 -17.02
N LEU A 254 -22.92 -28.96 -15.71
CA LEU A 254 -23.36 -27.77 -14.96
C LEU A 254 -22.32 -26.63 -15.03
N ILE A 255 -21.04 -26.96 -15.20
CA ILE A 255 -19.92 -26.01 -15.14
C ILE A 255 -19.98 -25.00 -16.28
N GLY A 256 -20.20 -25.48 -17.52
CA GLY A 256 -20.25 -24.63 -18.72
C GLY A 256 -21.25 -23.48 -18.59
N PRO A 257 -22.56 -23.76 -18.37
CA PRO A 257 -23.56 -22.73 -18.16
C PRO A 257 -23.25 -21.72 -17.03
N ILE A 258 -22.67 -22.18 -15.91
CA ILE A 258 -22.30 -21.30 -14.80
C ILE A 258 -21.14 -20.36 -15.20
N LEU A 259 -20.12 -20.89 -15.86
CA LEU A 259 -18.99 -20.09 -16.34
C LEU A 259 -19.41 -19.13 -17.45
N ASP A 260 -20.29 -19.55 -18.36
CA ASP A 260 -20.84 -18.69 -19.41
C ASP A 260 -21.66 -17.53 -18.82
N ASN A 261 -22.42 -17.77 -17.75
CA ASN A 261 -23.16 -16.73 -17.03
C ASN A 261 -22.23 -15.74 -16.29
N ASN A 262 -21.11 -16.22 -15.74
CA ASN A 262 -20.11 -15.38 -15.05
C ASN A 262 -19.08 -14.73 -15.99
N ARG A 263 -18.98 -15.16 -17.26
CA ARG A 263 -17.92 -14.74 -18.21
C ARG A 263 -17.76 -13.23 -18.35
N VAL A 264 -18.87 -12.47 -18.38
CA VAL A 264 -18.80 -10.99 -18.46
C VAL A 264 -18.03 -10.42 -17.26
N SER A 265 -18.36 -10.87 -16.05
CA SER A 265 -17.66 -10.49 -14.82
C SER A 265 -16.18 -10.86 -14.90
N PHE A 266 -15.83 -12.07 -15.36
CA PHE A 266 -14.44 -12.48 -15.52
C PHE A 266 -13.66 -11.65 -16.55
N GLN A 267 -14.29 -11.29 -17.67
CA GLN A 267 -13.70 -10.45 -18.70
C GLN A 267 -13.42 -9.05 -18.17
N ASP A 268 -14.41 -8.44 -17.51
CA ASP A 268 -14.33 -7.07 -17.01
C ASP A 268 -13.35 -6.98 -15.83
N ARG A 269 -13.36 -7.94 -14.89
CA ARG A 269 -12.36 -8.04 -13.80
C ARG A 269 -10.94 -8.15 -14.35
N LEU A 270 -10.69 -9.09 -15.27
CA LEU A 270 -9.35 -9.27 -15.84
C LEU A 270 -8.90 -8.04 -16.65
N TYR A 271 -9.80 -7.38 -17.36
CA TYR A 271 -9.48 -6.15 -18.08
C TYR A 271 -9.13 -5.01 -17.12
N ASN A 272 -9.88 -4.84 -16.03
CA ASN A 272 -9.59 -3.83 -15.01
C ASN A 272 -8.25 -4.11 -14.32
N LEU A 273 -7.99 -5.36 -13.93
CA LEU A 273 -6.70 -5.81 -13.38
C LEU A 273 -5.52 -5.54 -14.34
N LEU A 274 -5.68 -5.72 -15.65
CA LEU A 274 -4.61 -5.47 -16.62
C LEU A 274 -4.43 -3.99 -17.00
N THR A 275 -5.46 -3.15 -16.83
CA THR A 275 -5.46 -1.75 -17.29
C THR A 275 -5.22 -0.73 -16.19
N TYR A 276 -5.62 -1.02 -14.95
CA TYR A 276 -5.60 -0.07 -13.82
C TYR A 276 -4.61 -0.46 -12.71
N TYR A 277 -4.53 -1.74 -12.35
CA TYR A 277 -3.69 -2.22 -11.25
C TYR A 277 -2.22 -2.26 -11.68
N ASN A 278 -1.34 -1.56 -10.97
CA ASN A 278 0.09 -1.41 -11.34
C ASN A 278 1.06 -1.78 -10.20
N ASN A 279 0.57 -1.97 -8.98
CA ASN A 279 1.34 -2.53 -7.87
C ASN A 279 1.39 -4.07 -7.97
N PHE A 280 2.58 -4.62 -7.78
CA PHE A 280 2.85 -6.05 -7.88
C PHE A 280 2.08 -6.90 -6.87
N THR A 281 2.09 -6.49 -5.60
CA THR A 281 1.48 -7.24 -4.50
C THR A 281 -0.04 -7.18 -4.64
N GLU A 282 -0.57 -5.98 -4.91
CA GLU A 282 -1.99 -5.70 -5.13
C GLU A 282 -2.58 -6.51 -6.30
N PHE A 283 -1.94 -6.50 -7.47
CA PHE A 283 -2.39 -7.31 -8.61
C PHE A 283 -2.29 -8.81 -8.33
N GLY A 284 -1.27 -9.22 -7.56
CA GLY A 284 -0.89 -10.62 -7.39
C GLY A 284 -1.50 -11.36 -6.20
N ASN A 285 -2.06 -10.67 -5.20
CA ASN A 285 -2.44 -11.27 -3.91
C ASN A 285 -3.77 -10.73 -3.37
N GLU A 286 -4.69 -11.60 -2.96
CA GLU A 286 -6.02 -11.20 -2.50
C GLU A 286 -6.10 -10.72 -1.04
N ALA A 287 -5.07 -10.95 -0.23
CA ALA A 287 -4.99 -10.45 1.15
C ALA A 287 -4.49 -8.99 1.21
N TRP A 288 -4.30 -8.32 0.05
CA TRP A 288 -3.87 -6.93 -0.01
C TRP A 288 -4.99 -5.97 0.39
N MET A 289 -4.93 -5.46 1.61
CA MET A 289 -5.91 -4.51 2.14
C MET A 289 -5.37 -3.07 2.16
N GLY A 290 -5.22 -2.46 0.98
CA GLY A 290 -4.98 -1.02 0.88
C GLY A 290 -6.08 -0.20 1.60
N PRO A 291 -5.76 0.97 2.19
CA PRO A 291 -6.68 1.73 3.04
C PRO A 291 -7.81 2.47 2.29
N GLY A 292 -7.83 2.41 0.96
CA GLY A 292 -8.85 3.04 0.11
C GLY A 292 -9.92 2.06 -0.40
N VAL A 293 -10.86 2.60 -1.18
CA VAL A 293 -11.93 1.86 -1.86
C VAL A 293 -11.61 1.55 -3.34
N SER A 294 -10.47 2.00 -3.84
CA SER A 294 -9.87 1.48 -5.06
C SER A 294 -9.11 0.19 -4.75
N ASN A 295 -8.75 -0.56 -5.80
CA ASN A 295 -7.75 -1.63 -5.75
C ASN A 295 -8.08 -2.77 -4.77
N LYS A 296 -9.30 -3.33 -4.87
CA LYS A 296 -9.80 -4.44 -4.04
C LYS A 296 -9.93 -5.77 -4.79
N ASP A 297 -9.65 -5.80 -6.09
CA ASP A 297 -9.56 -7.04 -6.87
C ASP A 297 -8.11 -7.53 -6.92
N SER A 298 -7.93 -8.81 -7.23
CA SER A 298 -6.60 -9.38 -7.51
C SER A 298 -6.71 -10.54 -8.50
N LEU A 299 -5.61 -10.91 -9.14
CA LEU A 299 -5.56 -12.10 -9.98
C LEU A 299 -5.82 -13.39 -9.17
N GLU A 300 -5.44 -13.42 -7.89
CA GLU A 300 -5.72 -14.52 -6.96
C GLU A 300 -7.23 -14.66 -6.69
N SER A 301 -7.93 -13.59 -6.32
CA SER A 301 -9.39 -13.60 -6.08
C SER A 301 -10.24 -13.93 -7.32
N LEU A 302 -9.63 -13.91 -8.52
CA LEU A 302 -10.26 -14.35 -9.77
C LEU A 302 -9.93 -15.83 -10.05
N HIS A 303 -8.68 -16.24 -9.82
CA HIS A 303 -8.27 -17.66 -9.74
C HIS A 303 -9.18 -18.46 -8.78
N ASP A 304 -9.41 -17.95 -7.58
CA ASP A 304 -10.22 -18.57 -6.53
C ASP A 304 -11.67 -18.80 -6.97
N ALA A 305 -12.25 -17.85 -7.72
CA ALA A 305 -13.58 -17.98 -8.30
C ALA A 305 -13.66 -19.10 -9.36
N ILE A 306 -12.63 -19.27 -10.20
CA ILE A 306 -12.59 -20.35 -11.20
C ILE A 306 -12.38 -21.72 -10.53
N HIS A 307 -11.51 -21.81 -9.52
CA HIS A 307 -11.33 -23.01 -8.70
C HIS A 307 -12.64 -23.46 -8.04
N SER A 308 -13.24 -22.53 -7.30
CA SER A 308 -14.54 -22.66 -6.65
C SER A 308 -15.62 -23.20 -7.59
N ILE A 309 -15.85 -22.49 -8.71
CA ILE A 309 -16.91 -22.81 -9.67
C ILE A 309 -16.62 -24.12 -10.41
N THR A 310 -15.41 -24.37 -10.87
CA THR A 310 -15.12 -25.61 -11.62
C THR A 310 -15.15 -26.86 -10.77
N GLY A 311 -14.87 -26.74 -9.46
CA GLY A 311 -14.93 -27.86 -8.53
C GLY A 311 -16.33 -28.21 -8.06
N GLY A 312 -17.16 -27.23 -7.68
CA GLY A 312 -18.51 -27.47 -7.14
C GLY A 312 -18.55 -28.48 -5.98
N SER A 313 -17.73 -28.29 -4.94
CA SER A 313 -17.46 -29.25 -3.85
C SER A 313 -16.74 -30.55 -4.27
N GLY A 314 -16.19 -30.57 -5.48
CA GLY A 314 -15.23 -31.54 -5.98
C GLY A 314 -13.78 -31.15 -5.70
N HIS A 315 -12.83 -31.76 -6.43
CA HIS A 315 -11.39 -31.61 -6.15
C HIS A 315 -10.88 -30.19 -6.41
N MET A 316 -11.32 -29.53 -7.49
CA MET A 316 -10.93 -28.15 -7.83
C MET A 316 -11.37 -27.10 -6.79
N THR A 317 -12.34 -27.41 -5.92
CA THR A 317 -12.88 -26.49 -4.90
C THR A 317 -11.98 -26.37 -3.66
N TYR A 318 -11.08 -27.32 -3.39
CA TYR A 318 -10.29 -27.33 -2.16
C TYR A 318 -8.79 -27.39 -2.44
N LEU A 319 -8.05 -26.54 -1.73
CA LEU A 319 -6.61 -26.33 -1.92
C LEU A 319 -5.78 -27.62 -1.93
N ASP A 320 -6.05 -28.51 -0.97
CA ASP A 320 -5.28 -29.74 -0.76
C ASP A 320 -5.41 -30.76 -1.92
N TYR A 321 -6.46 -30.62 -2.75
CA TYR A 321 -6.85 -31.64 -3.74
C TYR A 321 -6.94 -31.13 -5.18
N SER A 322 -6.89 -29.81 -5.41
CA SER A 322 -7.17 -29.24 -6.74
C SER A 322 -6.16 -29.64 -7.82
N ALA A 323 -4.87 -29.73 -7.48
CA ALA A 323 -3.80 -30.01 -8.43
C ALA A 323 -3.88 -31.42 -9.06
N PHE A 324 -4.60 -32.35 -8.44
CA PHE A 324 -4.87 -33.66 -9.04
C PHE A 324 -5.79 -33.56 -10.26
N ASP A 325 -6.67 -32.56 -10.36
CA ASP A 325 -7.57 -32.45 -11.52
C ASP A 325 -6.84 -31.90 -12.76
N PRO A 326 -6.95 -32.53 -13.94
CA PRO A 326 -6.27 -32.06 -15.16
C PRO A 326 -6.61 -30.62 -15.58
N LEU A 327 -7.76 -30.08 -15.15
CA LEU A 327 -8.16 -28.70 -15.43
C LEU A 327 -7.31 -27.67 -14.70
N PHE A 328 -6.73 -28.03 -13.55
CA PHE A 328 -5.82 -27.21 -12.76
C PHE A 328 -4.69 -26.63 -13.63
N TRP A 329 -4.01 -27.49 -14.38
CA TRP A 329 -2.87 -27.11 -15.21
C TRP A 329 -3.27 -26.11 -16.30
N LEU A 330 -4.42 -26.31 -16.94
CA LEU A 330 -4.94 -25.40 -17.97
C LEU A 330 -5.31 -24.03 -17.40
N HIS A 331 -5.86 -24.01 -16.19
CA HIS A 331 -6.21 -22.80 -15.45
C HIS A 331 -4.95 -22.04 -14.99
N HIS A 332 -3.99 -22.71 -14.36
CA HIS A 332 -2.76 -22.08 -13.86
C HIS A 332 -1.87 -21.53 -14.98
N VAL A 333 -1.85 -22.14 -16.16
CA VAL A 333 -1.17 -21.53 -17.33
C VAL A 333 -1.89 -20.26 -17.81
N MET A 334 -3.21 -20.13 -17.62
CA MET A 334 -3.92 -18.87 -17.87
C MET A 334 -3.57 -17.80 -16.81
N ILE A 335 -3.37 -18.19 -15.54
CA ILE A 335 -2.88 -17.29 -14.50
C ILE A 335 -1.46 -16.79 -14.81
N ASP A 336 -0.52 -17.69 -15.13
CA ASP A 336 0.84 -17.35 -15.59
C ASP A 336 0.82 -16.48 -16.87
N ARG A 337 -0.13 -16.68 -17.78
CA ARG A 337 -0.34 -15.79 -18.94
C ARG A 337 -0.79 -14.39 -18.53
N SER A 338 -1.81 -14.27 -17.70
CA SER A 338 -2.31 -12.98 -17.21
C SER A 338 -1.20 -12.22 -16.47
N PHE A 339 -0.43 -12.94 -15.65
CA PHE A 339 0.71 -12.37 -14.94
C PHE A 339 1.83 -11.92 -15.88
N ALA A 340 2.18 -12.72 -16.89
CA ALA A 340 3.19 -12.36 -17.88
C ALA A 340 2.79 -11.17 -18.77
N LEU A 341 1.49 -11.01 -19.08
CA LEU A 341 0.96 -9.82 -19.76
C LEU A 341 1.10 -8.58 -18.86
N TRP A 342 0.67 -8.68 -17.61
CA TRP A 342 0.79 -7.60 -16.63
C TRP A 342 2.25 -7.20 -16.38
N GLN A 343 3.17 -8.15 -16.21
CA GLN A 343 4.60 -7.86 -16.02
C GLN A 343 5.26 -7.22 -17.24
N ALA A 344 4.77 -7.49 -18.44
CA ALA A 344 5.25 -6.84 -19.66
C ALA A 344 4.73 -5.39 -19.80
N ILE A 345 3.65 -5.04 -19.11
CA ILE A 345 3.12 -3.67 -19.01
C ILE A 345 3.78 -2.91 -17.85
N ASN A 346 3.92 -3.56 -16.69
CA ASN A 346 4.41 -3.01 -15.43
C ASN A 346 5.83 -3.52 -15.11
N ASN A 347 6.76 -3.29 -16.04
CA ASN A 347 8.12 -3.86 -16.02
C ASN A 347 8.97 -3.46 -14.81
N ASP A 348 8.67 -2.34 -14.15
CA ASP A 348 9.42 -1.80 -13.00
C ASP A 348 8.74 -2.04 -11.64
N SER A 349 7.65 -2.82 -11.59
CA SER A 349 6.94 -3.19 -10.35
C SER A 349 7.46 -4.54 -9.81
N TYR A 350 7.69 -4.66 -8.49
CA TYR A 350 8.39 -5.80 -7.85
C TYR A 350 7.71 -6.27 -6.56
N VAL A 351 7.99 -7.52 -6.15
CA VAL A 351 7.65 -8.06 -4.81
C VAL A 351 8.13 -7.08 -3.74
N GLN A 352 7.20 -6.59 -2.92
CA GLN A 352 7.54 -5.78 -1.76
C GLN A 352 7.96 -6.69 -0.59
N PRO A 353 8.96 -6.33 0.23
CA PRO A 353 9.33 -7.13 1.39
C PRO A 353 8.18 -7.24 2.40
N MET A 354 7.75 -8.45 2.74
CA MET A 354 6.61 -8.71 3.61
C MET A 354 6.88 -9.91 4.53
N ALA A 355 6.50 -9.80 5.80
CA ALA A 355 6.57 -10.92 6.73
C ALA A 355 5.45 -11.95 6.46
N THR A 356 5.77 -13.24 6.55
CA THR A 356 4.75 -14.30 6.64
C THR A 356 3.91 -14.12 7.90
N VAL A 357 2.59 -14.28 7.77
CA VAL A 357 1.64 -14.21 8.90
C VAL A 357 1.45 -15.56 9.60
N ASP A 358 1.86 -16.64 8.96
CA ASP A 358 1.70 -18.04 9.37
C ASP A 358 2.96 -18.85 9.03
N GLN A 359 2.96 -20.15 9.35
CA GLN A 359 4.07 -21.07 9.06
C GLN A 359 3.70 -22.08 7.95
N THR A 360 4.58 -22.25 6.95
CA THR A 360 4.49 -23.31 5.92
C THR A 360 5.59 -24.36 6.10
N PHE A 361 5.72 -25.30 5.16
CA PHE A 361 6.81 -26.29 5.13
C PHE A 361 8.20 -25.65 5.00
N THR A 362 8.27 -24.51 4.32
CA THR A 362 9.50 -23.86 3.86
C THR A 362 9.77 -22.55 4.60
N MET A 363 8.74 -21.95 5.22
CA MET A 363 8.83 -20.63 5.85
C MET A 363 8.30 -20.62 7.29
N ALA A 364 9.05 -19.99 8.19
CA ALA A 364 8.61 -19.73 9.56
C ALA A 364 7.65 -18.53 9.62
N ASN A 365 6.77 -18.47 10.61
CA ASN A 365 5.96 -17.27 10.88
C ASN A 365 6.86 -16.07 11.22
N GLY A 366 6.59 -14.89 10.66
CA GLY A 366 7.38 -13.68 10.81
C GLY A 366 8.61 -13.59 9.89
N GLN A 367 8.83 -14.57 9.01
CA GLN A 367 9.93 -14.56 8.04
C GLN A 367 9.66 -13.53 6.94
N VAL A 368 10.56 -12.57 6.76
CA VAL A 368 10.44 -11.58 5.68
C VAL A 368 10.78 -12.22 4.34
N ILE A 369 9.77 -12.32 3.49
CA ILE A 369 9.89 -12.67 2.08
C ILE A 369 10.20 -11.42 1.27
N ASN A 370 11.05 -11.53 0.25
CA ASN A 370 11.29 -10.49 -0.73
C ASN A 370 11.55 -11.11 -2.13
N VAL A 371 11.94 -10.27 -3.10
CA VAL A 371 12.15 -10.67 -4.50
C VAL A 371 13.19 -11.77 -4.72
N ASP A 372 14.15 -11.93 -3.79
CA ASP A 372 15.22 -12.94 -3.85
C ASP A 372 14.98 -14.13 -2.90
N SER A 373 13.80 -14.22 -2.27
CA SER A 373 13.41 -15.39 -1.48
C SER A 373 13.32 -16.66 -2.35
N PRO A 374 13.76 -17.83 -1.82
CA PRO A 374 13.61 -19.11 -2.50
C PRO A 374 12.14 -19.47 -2.80
N LEU A 375 11.87 -19.82 -4.05
CA LEU A 375 10.64 -20.48 -4.50
C LEU A 375 10.83 -22.00 -4.37
N GLU A 376 10.86 -22.48 -3.12
CA GLU A 376 10.98 -23.90 -2.82
C GLU A 376 9.74 -24.68 -3.28
N PRO A 377 9.88 -25.95 -3.73
CA PRO A 377 11.11 -26.75 -3.81
C PRO A 377 11.88 -26.62 -5.15
N PHE A 378 11.64 -25.59 -5.95
CA PHE A 378 12.05 -25.58 -7.36
C PHE A 378 13.52 -25.15 -7.54
N HIS A 379 14.41 -26.10 -7.81
CA HIS A 379 15.82 -25.81 -8.09
C HIS A 379 16.05 -25.35 -9.54
N SER A 380 16.76 -24.23 -9.70
CA SER A 380 17.10 -23.62 -10.99
C SER A 380 18.28 -24.28 -11.69
N ASN A 381 19.14 -24.99 -10.97
CA ASN A 381 20.32 -25.65 -11.53
C ASN A 381 20.77 -26.87 -10.70
N ALA A 382 21.76 -27.62 -11.24
CA ALA A 382 22.27 -28.85 -10.65
C ALA A 382 23.21 -28.65 -9.44
N ALA A 383 23.55 -27.41 -9.07
CA ALA A 383 24.28 -27.09 -7.84
C ALA A 383 23.37 -27.00 -6.61
N GLY A 384 22.05 -26.90 -6.81
CA GLY A 384 21.04 -26.83 -5.75
C GLY A 384 20.43 -25.45 -5.54
N ASP A 385 20.82 -24.42 -6.29
CA ASP A 385 20.23 -23.08 -6.14
C ASP A 385 18.74 -23.10 -6.49
N TYR A 386 17.89 -22.47 -5.66
CA TYR A 386 16.46 -22.33 -5.93
C TYR A 386 16.16 -21.28 -7.02
N TRP A 387 14.98 -21.40 -7.63
CA TRP A 387 14.34 -20.25 -8.28
C TRP A 387 13.96 -19.20 -7.23
N THR A 388 13.81 -17.96 -7.68
CA THR A 388 13.38 -16.81 -6.89
C THR A 388 12.43 -15.98 -7.74
N SER A 389 11.59 -15.15 -7.10
CA SER A 389 10.73 -14.18 -7.80
C SER A 389 11.48 -13.33 -8.83
N ASN A 390 12.69 -12.88 -8.49
CA ASN A 390 13.57 -12.11 -9.37
C ASN A 390 14.06 -12.95 -10.59
N SER A 391 14.52 -14.17 -10.34
CA SER A 391 15.06 -15.03 -11.39
C SER A 391 13.98 -15.55 -12.34
N ALA A 392 12.80 -15.91 -11.82
CA ALA A 392 11.64 -16.43 -12.55
C ALA A 392 10.87 -15.36 -13.36
N ARG A 393 11.01 -14.06 -13.02
CA ARG A 393 10.39 -12.90 -13.72
C ARG A 393 10.47 -12.95 -15.26
N SER A 394 11.52 -13.57 -15.81
CA SER A 394 11.65 -13.77 -17.25
C SER A 394 11.26 -15.20 -17.64
N ILE A 395 9.97 -15.43 -17.93
CA ILE A 395 9.44 -16.72 -18.39
C ILE A 395 10.18 -17.31 -19.61
N ARG A 396 10.84 -16.46 -20.41
CA ARG A 396 11.71 -16.88 -21.52
C ARG A 396 12.89 -17.74 -21.05
N LYS A 397 13.37 -17.57 -19.81
CA LYS A 397 14.38 -18.45 -19.18
C LYS A 397 13.88 -19.87 -18.92
N LEU A 398 12.56 -20.10 -18.90
CA LEU A 398 11.93 -21.42 -18.80
C LEU A 398 11.54 -21.99 -20.20
N GLY A 399 11.95 -21.31 -21.29
CA GLY A 399 11.79 -21.82 -22.64
C GLY A 399 10.42 -21.57 -23.27
N TYR A 400 9.58 -20.71 -22.67
CA TYR A 400 8.25 -20.37 -23.20
C TYR A 400 7.96 -18.86 -23.23
N THR A 401 6.89 -18.51 -23.95
CA THR A 401 6.32 -17.16 -24.06
C THR A 401 4.81 -17.28 -24.34
N TYR A 402 4.12 -16.16 -24.50
CA TYR A 402 2.75 -16.11 -25.03
C TYR A 402 2.72 -15.36 -26.36
N ARG A 403 1.76 -15.70 -27.25
CA ARG A 403 1.58 -15.00 -28.55
C ARG A 403 1.27 -13.52 -28.36
N ASP A 404 0.50 -13.20 -27.32
CA ASP A 404 -0.01 -11.87 -27.02
C ASP A 404 1.07 -10.92 -26.48
N ILE A 405 2.23 -11.45 -26.07
CA ILE A 405 3.42 -10.65 -25.71
C ILE A 405 4.10 -10.09 -26.97
N GLY A 406 3.97 -10.77 -28.12
CA GLY A 406 4.57 -10.34 -29.39
C GLY A 406 6.09 -10.14 -29.32
N ASP A 407 6.54 -8.93 -29.65
CA ASP A 407 7.94 -8.51 -29.55
C ASP A 407 8.39 -8.13 -28.12
N GLY A 408 7.46 -8.08 -27.16
CA GLY A 408 7.69 -7.66 -25.78
C GLY A 408 7.55 -6.15 -25.55
N SER A 409 7.13 -5.36 -26.55
CA SER A 409 6.85 -3.93 -26.38
C SER A 409 5.53 -3.69 -25.66
N VAL A 410 5.52 -2.74 -24.71
CA VAL A 410 4.33 -2.36 -23.92
C VAL A 410 3.13 -2.06 -24.84
N SER A 411 3.33 -1.34 -25.95
CA SER A 411 2.28 -1.01 -26.92
C SER A 411 1.67 -2.25 -27.60
N THR A 412 2.50 -3.24 -27.96
CA THR A 412 2.01 -4.51 -28.54
C THR A 412 1.17 -5.30 -27.52
N VAL A 413 1.59 -5.32 -26.25
CA VAL A 413 0.86 -5.99 -25.17
C VAL A 413 -0.46 -5.27 -24.89
N LYS A 414 -0.46 -3.93 -24.77
CA LYS A 414 -1.69 -3.13 -24.61
C LYS A 414 -2.68 -3.37 -25.76
N ALA A 415 -2.20 -3.39 -27.00
CA ALA A 415 -3.01 -3.71 -28.17
C ALA A 415 -3.53 -5.16 -28.20
N ALA A 416 -2.84 -6.11 -27.57
CA ALA A 416 -3.35 -7.47 -27.39
C ALA A 416 -4.44 -7.53 -26.31
N VAL A 417 -4.23 -6.90 -25.15
CA VAL A 417 -5.21 -6.84 -24.05
C VAL A 417 -6.52 -6.20 -24.50
N ASN A 418 -6.46 -5.02 -25.15
CA ASN A 418 -7.64 -4.33 -25.67
C ASN A 418 -8.40 -5.16 -26.72
N ARG A 419 -7.68 -5.85 -27.61
CA ARG A 419 -8.28 -6.70 -28.66
C ARG A 419 -9.03 -7.90 -28.08
N ILE A 420 -8.56 -8.47 -26.97
CA ILE A 420 -9.09 -9.72 -26.42
C ILE A 420 -10.15 -9.46 -25.36
N TYR A 421 -9.92 -8.51 -24.45
CA TYR A 421 -10.79 -8.25 -23.30
C TYR A 421 -11.53 -6.91 -23.39
N GLY A 422 -10.99 -5.91 -24.10
CA GLY A 422 -11.59 -4.57 -24.21
C GLY A 422 -12.85 -4.46 -25.09
N SER A 423 -13.45 -5.56 -25.53
CA SER A 423 -14.70 -5.56 -26.32
C SER A 423 -15.95 -5.22 -25.49
N SER A 424 -15.91 -5.39 -24.16
CA SER A 424 -16.89 -4.77 -23.23
C SER A 424 -16.73 -3.24 -23.19
N ALA A 425 -15.49 -2.76 -23.34
CA ALA A 425 -15.06 -1.38 -23.17
C ALA A 425 -14.70 -0.70 -24.51
N GLY A 426 -15.62 -0.80 -25.48
CA GLY A 426 -15.71 -0.01 -26.70
C GLY A 426 -14.42 0.49 -27.37
N SER A 427 -13.73 -0.36 -28.16
CA SER A 427 -12.73 0.13 -29.12
C SER A 427 -12.73 -0.62 -30.47
N SER A 428 -13.26 0.01 -31.53
CA SER A 428 -12.71 -0.13 -32.88
C SER A 428 -13.08 1.03 -33.82
N GLY A 429 -12.09 1.86 -34.18
CA GLY A 429 -12.07 2.53 -35.50
C GLY A 429 -12.57 3.98 -35.62
N LEU A 430 -11.69 4.92 -35.27
CA LEU A 430 -11.34 6.09 -36.11
C LEU A 430 -12.44 6.84 -36.89
N SER A 431 -12.72 8.06 -36.43
CA SER A 431 -13.13 9.23 -37.23
C SER A 431 -14.36 9.11 -38.17
N GLY A 432 -15.46 9.72 -37.75
CA GLY A 432 -16.28 10.50 -38.70
C GLY A 432 -17.33 9.76 -39.51
N ARG A 433 -18.14 8.91 -38.87
CA ARG A 433 -19.56 8.68 -39.23
C ARG A 433 -20.28 8.02 -38.05
N ALA A 434 -21.59 8.25 -37.92
CA ALA A 434 -22.41 7.50 -36.97
C ALA A 434 -22.39 6.02 -37.36
N VAL A 435 -22.11 5.14 -36.40
CA VAL A 435 -22.09 3.68 -36.57
C VAL A 435 -23.01 3.07 -35.51
N ASP A 436 -23.82 2.11 -35.94
CA ASP A 436 -24.80 1.42 -35.10
C ASP A 436 -24.17 0.63 -33.96
N LEU A 437 -24.71 0.79 -32.75
CA LEU A 437 -24.24 0.19 -31.50
C LEU A 437 -24.70 -1.28 -31.29
N HIS A 438 -24.95 -2.05 -32.35
CA HIS A 438 -25.50 -3.41 -32.20
C HIS A 438 -24.88 -4.47 -33.13
N GLN A 439 -24.14 -5.39 -32.51
CA GLN A 439 -24.47 -6.81 -32.67
C GLN A 439 -25.06 -7.32 -31.34
N PRO A 440 -26.05 -8.23 -31.36
CA PRO A 440 -26.81 -8.56 -30.15
C PRO A 440 -25.95 -9.30 -29.13
N LEU A 441 -26.09 -8.91 -27.86
CA LEU A 441 -25.76 -9.78 -26.74
C LEU A 441 -26.78 -10.94 -26.75
N GLU A 442 -26.33 -12.18 -26.93
CA GLU A 442 -27.15 -13.38 -26.69
C GLU A 442 -27.32 -13.63 -25.17
N ARG A 443 -27.88 -12.64 -24.44
CA ARG A 443 -28.41 -12.81 -23.09
C ARG A 443 -29.90 -12.57 -23.18
N GLU A 444 -30.70 -13.64 -23.14
CA GLU A 444 -32.17 -13.53 -23.17
C GLU A 444 -32.67 -12.86 -21.88
N VAL A 445 -32.85 -11.53 -21.92
CA VAL A 445 -33.56 -10.79 -20.87
C VAL A 445 -35.06 -10.96 -21.10
N PRO A 446 -35.83 -11.56 -20.17
CA PRO A 446 -37.26 -11.75 -20.34
C PRO A 446 -37.99 -10.39 -20.45
N GLY A 447 -38.56 -10.11 -21.62
CA GLY A 447 -39.39 -8.92 -21.86
C GLY A 447 -38.81 -7.83 -22.76
N ALA A 448 -37.58 -7.97 -23.27
CA ALA A 448 -36.97 -6.99 -24.17
C ALA A 448 -37.70 -6.90 -25.53
N SER A 449 -38.63 -5.95 -25.67
CA SER A 449 -39.48 -5.77 -26.86
C SER A 449 -39.16 -4.51 -27.68
N ASP A 450 -37.95 -4.43 -28.26
CA ASP A 450 -37.62 -3.79 -29.57
C ASP A 450 -36.08 -3.79 -29.76
N PRO A 451 -35.51 -4.51 -30.74
CA PRO A 451 -34.06 -4.57 -30.95
C PRO A 451 -33.44 -3.28 -31.54
N ASN A 452 -34.20 -2.20 -31.75
CA ASN A 452 -33.70 -0.90 -32.25
C ASN A 452 -33.57 0.19 -31.17
N VAL A 453 -33.78 -0.11 -29.88
CA VAL A 453 -33.55 0.86 -28.81
C VAL A 453 -32.06 0.90 -28.47
N GLN A 454 -31.34 1.81 -29.14
CA GLN A 454 -29.96 2.15 -28.75
C GLN A 454 -29.96 2.73 -27.33
N ALA A 455 -29.49 1.96 -26.36
CA ALA A 455 -29.06 2.51 -25.08
C ALA A 455 -27.75 3.28 -25.31
N PRO A 456 -27.71 4.61 -25.09
CA PRO A 456 -26.44 5.27 -24.96
C PRO A 456 -25.83 4.84 -23.63
N ALA A 457 -24.60 4.32 -23.66
CA ALA A 457 -23.68 4.80 -22.64
C ALA A 457 -23.67 6.33 -22.81
N GLU A 458 -24.11 7.09 -21.80
CA GLU A 458 -24.18 8.55 -21.87
C GLU A 458 -22.77 9.12 -21.78
N VAL A 459 -22.01 8.95 -22.87
CA VAL A 459 -20.62 9.39 -23.02
C VAL A 459 -20.59 10.91 -23.03
N THR A 460 -20.58 11.47 -21.83
CA THR A 460 -20.71 12.90 -21.59
C THR A 460 -19.30 13.48 -21.65
N ASN A 461 -19.09 14.45 -22.54
CA ASN A 461 -17.78 15.03 -22.83
C ASN A 461 -16.67 14.03 -23.23
N GLY A 462 -17.02 12.81 -23.67
CA GLY A 462 -16.05 11.79 -24.08
C GLY A 462 -15.73 10.72 -23.02
N LYS A 463 -16.35 10.78 -21.84
CA LYS A 463 -16.13 9.83 -20.73
C LYS A 463 -17.40 9.11 -20.33
N TYR A 464 -17.27 7.96 -19.65
CA TYR A 464 -18.39 7.17 -19.13
C TYR A 464 -18.22 6.87 -17.63
N GLN A 465 -19.25 6.33 -16.98
CA GLN A 465 -19.20 5.94 -15.56
C GLN A 465 -19.05 4.43 -15.43
N GLU A 466 -18.03 4.01 -14.69
CA GLU A 466 -17.87 2.64 -14.18
C GLU A 466 -18.47 2.55 -12.78
N TYR A 467 -19.12 1.42 -12.48
CA TYR A 467 -19.69 1.07 -11.18
C TYR A 467 -19.19 -0.31 -10.79
N ILE A 468 -18.66 -0.47 -9.58
CA ILE A 468 -18.13 -1.73 -9.07
C ILE A 468 -18.60 -1.98 -7.63
N ALA A 469 -18.76 -3.25 -7.26
CA ALA A 469 -18.96 -3.68 -5.87
C ALA A 469 -17.67 -4.34 -5.36
N ASN A 470 -17.06 -3.74 -4.34
CA ASN A 470 -15.94 -4.33 -3.62
C ASN A 470 -16.46 -5.21 -2.48
N ILE A 471 -15.77 -6.31 -2.24
CA ILE A 471 -16.09 -7.32 -1.22
C ILE A 471 -14.84 -7.52 -0.37
N VAL A 472 -15.00 -7.56 0.95
CA VAL A 472 -13.99 -8.00 1.93
C VAL A 472 -14.63 -9.11 2.76
N SER A 473 -13.93 -10.22 3.00
CA SER A 473 -14.41 -11.29 3.89
C SER A 473 -13.27 -12.12 4.48
N GLN A 474 -13.51 -12.88 5.56
CA GLN A 474 -12.49 -13.72 6.21
C GLN A 474 -12.24 -15.05 5.49
N LYS A 475 -11.00 -15.32 5.05
CA LYS A 475 -10.62 -16.50 4.23
C LYS A 475 -11.04 -17.85 4.83
N PHE A 476 -11.06 -17.95 6.17
CA PHE A 476 -11.36 -19.18 6.91
C PHE A 476 -12.65 -19.11 7.74
N ALA A 477 -13.59 -18.22 7.39
CA ALA A 477 -14.90 -18.13 8.05
C ALA A 477 -15.69 -19.45 8.04
N MET A 478 -15.43 -20.32 7.07
CA MET A 478 -16.13 -21.59 6.85
C MET A 478 -15.15 -22.77 6.86
N ASN A 479 -15.68 -23.98 7.09
CA ASN A 479 -14.90 -25.21 6.97
C ASN A 479 -14.69 -25.60 5.50
N GLY A 480 -13.81 -24.86 4.82
CA GLY A 480 -13.56 -24.97 3.38
C GLY A 480 -14.13 -23.80 2.58
N SER A 481 -13.95 -23.86 1.27
CA SER A 481 -14.28 -22.78 0.33
C SER A 481 -15.77 -22.43 0.29
N TYR A 482 -16.07 -21.14 0.15
CA TYR A 482 -17.43 -20.61 -0.01
C TYR A 482 -17.49 -19.53 -1.10
N ALA A 483 -18.70 -19.11 -1.49
CA ALA A 483 -18.91 -18.01 -2.43
C ALA A 483 -19.88 -16.95 -1.91
N ILE A 484 -19.63 -15.71 -2.35
CA ILE A 484 -20.53 -14.57 -2.26
C ILE A 484 -21.04 -14.26 -3.67
N TYR A 485 -22.36 -14.33 -3.83
CA TYR A 485 -23.09 -14.11 -5.08
C TYR A 485 -23.75 -12.74 -5.02
N VAL A 486 -23.56 -11.92 -6.06
CA VAL A 486 -24.16 -10.58 -6.17
C VAL A 486 -25.15 -10.54 -7.33
N PHE A 487 -26.37 -10.08 -7.06
CA PHE A 487 -27.50 -10.04 -7.99
C PHE A 487 -28.00 -8.62 -8.21
N MET A 488 -28.54 -8.36 -9.41
CA MET A 488 -29.15 -7.10 -9.81
C MET A 488 -30.57 -7.32 -10.34
N GLY A 489 -31.54 -7.24 -9.43
CA GLY A 489 -32.94 -7.64 -9.63
C GLY A 489 -33.26 -8.99 -8.97
N ASP A 490 -34.47 -9.50 -9.24
CA ASP A 490 -35.00 -10.74 -8.63
C ASP A 490 -34.07 -11.96 -8.79
N PHE A 491 -34.01 -12.79 -7.75
CA PHE A 491 -33.27 -14.05 -7.73
C PHE A 491 -34.05 -15.08 -6.89
N SER A 492 -33.74 -16.37 -7.07
CA SER A 492 -34.39 -17.46 -6.35
C SER A 492 -33.94 -17.52 -4.89
N ASP A 493 -34.82 -17.94 -3.97
CA ASP A 493 -34.42 -18.28 -2.60
C ASP A 493 -33.64 -19.62 -2.52
N ASP A 494 -33.65 -20.43 -3.58
CA ASP A 494 -32.92 -21.70 -3.67
C ASP A 494 -31.44 -21.47 -4.07
N PRO A 495 -30.45 -21.83 -3.22
CA PRO A 495 -29.03 -21.69 -3.53
C PRO A 495 -28.58 -22.45 -4.78
N ALA A 496 -29.25 -23.54 -5.15
CA ALA A 496 -28.89 -24.32 -6.33
C ALA A 496 -29.10 -23.54 -7.64
N GLU A 497 -29.96 -22.52 -7.65
CA GLU A 497 -30.27 -21.72 -8.84
C GLU A 497 -29.41 -20.45 -8.96
N TRP A 498 -28.74 -20.02 -7.88
CA TRP A 498 -28.00 -18.74 -7.80
C TRP A 498 -26.93 -18.58 -8.88
N SER A 499 -26.09 -19.60 -9.07
CA SER A 499 -24.99 -19.59 -10.05
C SER A 499 -25.45 -19.41 -11.50
N MET A 500 -26.71 -19.76 -11.81
CA MET A 500 -27.32 -19.66 -13.14
C MET A 500 -28.38 -18.55 -13.22
N SER A 501 -28.54 -17.73 -12.17
CA SER A 501 -29.51 -16.63 -12.17
C SER A 501 -29.20 -15.64 -13.30
N PRO A 502 -30.19 -15.23 -14.12
CA PRO A 502 -29.98 -14.27 -15.20
C PRO A 502 -29.62 -12.87 -14.67
N ASN A 503 -30.02 -12.57 -13.43
CA ASN A 503 -29.69 -11.34 -12.71
C ASN A 503 -28.38 -11.46 -11.91
N LEU A 504 -27.65 -12.58 -11.96
CA LEU A 504 -26.31 -12.69 -11.36
C LEU A 504 -25.34 -11.73 -12.08
N VAL A 505 -24.73 -10.85 -11.29
CA VAL A 505 -23.66 -9.94 -11.73
C VAL A 505 -22.34 -10.69 -11.79
N GLY A 506 -22.03 -11.45 -10.75
CA GLY A 506 -20.83 -12.28 -10.66
C GLY A 506 -20.72 -13.00 -9.32
N THR A 507 -19.68 -13.83 -9.21
CA THR A 507 -19.39 -14.65 -8.05
C THR A 507 -17.98 -14.34 -7.54
N HIS A 508 -17.84 -13.98 -6.27
CA HIS A 508 -16.56 -13.97 -5.57
C HIS A 508 -16.44 -15.28 -4.79
N GLY A 509 -15.48 -16.12 -5.16
CA GLY A 509 -15.17 -17.36 -4.46
C GLY A 509 -13.97 -17.14 -3.54
N VAL A 510 -14.02 -17.76 -2.36
CA VAL A 510 -12.94 -17.75 -1.36
C VAL A 510 -12.39 -19.17 -1.27
N PHE A 511 -11.14 -19.38 -1.67
CA PHE A 511 -10.54 -20.72 -1.79
C PHE A 511 -9.78 -21.10 -0.51
N ALA A 512 -10.24 -22.16 0.16
CA ALA A 512 -9.71 -22.61 1.45
C ALA A 512 -9.55 -24.14 1.53
N ALA A 513 -8.72 -24.59 2.49
CA ALA A 513 -8.49 -26.00 2.80
C ALA A 513 -9.62 -26.58 3.68
N LEU A 514 -9.74 -27.92 3.73
CA LEU A 514 -10.73 -28.61 4.57
C LEU A 514 -10.15 -28.99 5.94
N SER A 515 -10.86 -28.67 7.02
CA SER A 515 -10.48 -29.03 8.39
C SER A 515 -11.20 -30.30 8.87
N ALA A 516 -10.41 -31.31 9.23
CA ALA A 516 -10.91 -32.56 9.80
C ALA A 516 -11.05 -32.45 11.34
N VAL A 517 -12.25 -32.73 11.85
CA VAL A 517 -12.62 -32.46 13.25
C VAL A 517 -12.00 -33.45 14.26
N ASP A 518 -11.56 -34.64 13.82
CA ASP A 518 -11.05 -35.71 14.70
C ASP A 518 -9.60 -36.15 14.43
N ALA A 519 -8.79 -36.04 15.49
CA ALA A 519 -7.56 -36.78 15.80
C ALA A 519 -6.49 -37.09 14.71
N THR A 520 -5.57 -36.15 14.43
CA THR A 520 -4.13 -36.41 14.16
C THR A 520 -3.33 -35.08 14.20
N SER A 521 -2.00 -35.10 14.20
CA SER A 521 -1.17 -33.89 14.34
C SER A 521 -1.39 -32.83 13.25
N LYS A 522 -1.81 -33.21 12.04
CA LYS A 522 -2.17 -32.27 10.96
C LYS A 522 -3.39 -31.39 11.31
N SER A 523 -4.41 -31.92 12.01
CA SER A 523 -5.63 -31.13 12.32
C SER A 523 -5.39 -30.00 13.32
N ASN A 524 -4.34 -30.08 14.14
CA ASN A 524 -3.93 -29.01 15.07
C ASN A 524 -3.30 -27.77 14.38
N MET A 525 -3.09 -27.78 13.06
CA MET A 525 -2.73 -26.58 12.27
C MET A 525 -3.94 -26.02 11.53
N LEU A 526 -4.72 -26.86 10.85
CA LEU A 526 -5.97 -26.46 10.20
C LEU A 526 -6.94 -25.79 11.19
N ARG A 527 -6.95 -26.24 12.45
CA ARG A 527 -7.71 -25.61 13.53
C ARG A 527 -7.18 -24.21 13.91
N ARG A 528 -5.87 -23.94 13.81
CA ARG A 528 -5.30 -22.60 14.02
C ARG A 528 -5.57 -21.66 12.85
N GLN A 529 -5.73 -22.19 11.64
CA GLN A 529 -6.13 -21.37 10.48
C GLN A 529 -7.58 -20.88 10.60
N MET A 530 -8.47 -21.70 11.17
CA MET A 530 -9.83 -21.26 11.55
C MET A 530 -9.83 -20.20 12.65
N ASP A 531 -8.82 -20.20 13.53
CA ASP A 531 -8.61 -19.14 14.52
C ASP A 531 -7.91 -17.89 13.91
N SER A 532 -7.57 -17.89 12.62
CA SER A 532 -6.86 -16.78 11.96
C SER A 532 -7.82 -15.79 11.30
N THR A 533 -7.63 -14.49 11.57
CA THR A 533 -8.48 -13.40 11.07
C THR A 533 -8.01 -12.89 9.70
N ILE A 534 -7.51 -13.76 8.82
CA ILE A 534 -7.02 -13.33 7.50
C ILE A 534 -8.22 -12.90 6.63
N GLN A 535 -8.25 -11.62 6.29
CA GLN A 535 -9.22 -11.05 5.37
C GLN A 535 -8.69 -11.08 3.93
N VAL A 536 -9.60 -11.31 2.98
CA VAL A 536 -9.36 -11.34 1.54
C VAL A 536 -10.35 -10.44 0.82
N THR A 537 -9.95 -9.91 -0.33
CA THR A 537 -10.74 -8.93 -1.09
C THR A 537 -11.01 -9.37 -2.52
N GLY A 538 -12.14 -8.92 -3.07
CA GLY A 538 -12.45 -9.04 -4.49
C GLY A 538 -13.34 -7.91 -4.99
N THR A 539 -13.41 -7.73 -6.31
CA THR A 539 -14.30 -6.73 -6.93
C THR A 539 -15.20 -7.39 -7.99
N LEU A 540 -16.47 -6.99 -8.04
CA LEU A 540 -17.41 -7.36 -9.10
C LEU A 540 -17.87 -6.10 -9.86
N PRO A 541 -17.49 -5.93 -11.15
CA PRO A 541 -18.00 -4.86 -11.99
C PRO A 541 -19.51 -4.95 -12.22
N LEU A 542 -20.22 -3.84 -12.03
CA LEU A 542 -21.67 -3.72 -12.16
C LEU A 542 -22.09 -3.15 -13.53
N THR A 543 -21.21 -2.38 -14.17
CA THR A 543 -21.48 -1.54 -15.36
C THR A 543 -22.08 -2.32 -16.52
N SER A 544 -21.50 -3.46 -16.89
CA SER A 544 -22.00 -4.30 -18.00
C SER A 544 -23.42 -4.81 -17.76
N MET A 545 -23.81 -5.07 -16.50
CA MET A 545 -25.19 -5.43 -16.16
C MET A 545 -26.10 -4.19 -16.20
N LEU A 546 -25.68 -3.06 -15.62
CA LEU A 546 -26.44 -1.80 -15.66
C LEU A 546 -26.74 -1.35 -17.10
N LEU A 547 -25.78 -1.45 -18.01
CA LEU A 547 -25.96 -1.17 -19.44
C LEU A 547 -26.99 -2.10 -20.09
N ALA A 548 -27.02 -3.39 -19.73
CA ALA A 548 -28.06 -4.31 -20.17
C ALA A 548 -29.45 -3.94 -19.60
N LYS A 549 -29.51 -3.44 -18.34
CA LYS A 549 -30.73 -2.90 -17.75
C LYS A 549 -31.22 -1.65 -18.50
N VAL A 550 -30.33 -0.76 -18.96
CA VAL A 550 -30.71 0.36 -19.86
C VAL A 550 -31.23 -0.13 -21.20
N GLN A 551 -30.58 -1.09 -21.84
CA GLN A 551 -31.03 -1.68 -23.10
C GLN A 551 -32.41 -2.34 -23.01
N SER A 552 -32.74 -2.94 -21.86
CA SER A 552 -34.06 -3.53 -21.60
C SER A 552 -35.15 -2.50 -21.27
N GLY A 553 -34.78 -1.24 -20.97
CA GLY A 553 -35.69 -0.20 -20.47
C GLY A 553 -36.04 -0.30 -18.97
N GLU A 554 -35.42 -1.23 -18.23
CA GLU A 554 -35.59 -1.39 -16.78
C GLU A 554 -34.90 -0.25 -16.00
N LEU A 555 -33.80 0.28 -16.54
CA LEU A 555 -33.07 1.44 -16.03
C LEU A 555 -33.11 2.58 -17.08
N PRO A 556 -33.46 3.84 -16.75
CA PRO A 556 -33.65 4.85 -17.79
C PRO A 556 -32.32 5.44 -18.33
N CYS A 557 -31.28 5.53 -17.51
CA CYS A 557 -29.99 6.13 -17.85
C CYS A 557 -28.89 5.74 -16.85
N MET A 558 -27.63 6.05 -17.18
CA MET A 558 -26.42 5.62 -16.43
C MET A 558 -25.89 6.67 -15.44
N ASP A 559 -26.62 7.76 -15.19
CA ASP A 559 -26.21 8.80 -14.24
C ASP A 559 -26.22 8.30 -12.79
N ILE A 560 -25.34 8.86 -11.97
CA ILE A 560 -25.12 8.41 -10.58
C ILE A 560 -26.42 8.43 -9.75
N PRO A 561 -27.23 9.51 -9.71
CA PRO A 561 -28.53 9.50 -9.03
C PRO A 561 -29.47 8.36 -9.45
N THR A 562 -29.66 8.16 -10.76
CA THR A 562 -30.53 7.11 -11.31
C THR A 562 -30.02 5.70 -10.96
N VAL A 563 -28.73 5.44 -11.20
CA VAL A 563 -28.10 4.14 -10.89
C VAL A 563 -28.13 3.88 -9.38
N THR A 564 -27.84 4.88 -8.55
CA THR A 564 -27.87 4.75 -7.08
C THR A 564 -29.27 4.38 -6.60
N ALA A 565 -30.31 5.08 -7.07
CA ALA A 565 -31.70 4.77 -6.70
C ALA A 565 -32.09 3.34 -7.12
N TYR A 566 -31.72 2.91 -8.33
CA TYR A 566 -31.99 1.55 -8.80
C TYR A 566 -31.23 0.48 -8.00
N LEU A 567 -29.95 0.69 -7.71
CA LEU A 567 -29.13 -0.25 -6.92
C LEU A 567 -29.52 -0.32 -5.45
N ASN A 568 -30.03 0.77 -4.85
CA ASN A 568 -30.60 0.75 -3.50
C ASN A 568 -31.69 -0.35 -3.43
N GLU A 569 -32.60 -0.38 -4.41
CA GLU A 569 -33.75 -1.30 -4.46
C GLU A 569 -33.38 -2.71 -4.98
N ASN A 570 -32.50 -2.81 -5.99
CA ASN A 570 -32.32 -4.04 -6.78
C ASN A 570 -30.96 -4.76 -6.59
N LEU A 571 -29.98 -4.15 -5.90
CA LEU A 571 -28.70 -4.83 -5.63
C LEU A 571 -28.82 -5.71 -4.38
N HIS A 572 -28.58 -7.00 -4.54
CA HIS A 572 -28.68 -8.00 -3.47
C HIS A 572 -27.46 -8.91 -3.43
N TRP A 573 -27.17 -9.50 -2.27
CA TRP A 573 -26.13 -10.51 -2.13
C TRP A 573 -26.54 -11.66 -1.21
N ARG A 574 -25.93 -12.82 -1.43
CA ARG A 574 -26.09 -14.04 -0.64
C ARG A 574 -24.75 -14.77 -0.56
N ALA A 575 -24.54 -15.53 0.50
CA ALA A 575 -23.42 -16.47 0.60
C ALA A 575 -23.92 -17.92 0.61
N GLY A 576 -23.09 -18.82 0.08
CA GLY A 576 -23.37 -20.26 0.06
C GLY A 576 -22.10 -21.08 -0.10
N ALA A 577 -22.13 -22.29 0.44
CA ALA A 577 -21.09 -23.29 0.19
C ALA A 577 -21.37 -24.03 -1.11
N PHE A 578 -20.34 -24.64 -1.69
CA PHE A 578 -20.45 -25.31 -2.99
C PHE A 578 -21.15 -26.69 -2.93
N ASP A 579 -21.57 -27.13 -1.75
CA ASP A 579 -22.47 -28.28 -1.57
C ASP A 579 -23.97 -27.93 -1.80
N GLY A 580 -24.27 -26.66 -2.08
CA GLY A 580 -25.62 -26.15 -2.27
C GLY A 580 -26.30 -25.65 -0.98
N SER A 581 -25.58 -25.61 0.14
CA SER A 581 -26.09 -25.01 1.38
C SER A 581 -25.98 -23.48 1.38
N ARG A 582 -27.01 -22.82 1.92
CA ARG A 582 -27.00 -21.38 2.19
C ARG A 582 -26.17 -21.09 3.44
N ILE A 583 -25.29 -20.10 3.34
CA ILE A 583 -24.57 -19.54 4.48
C ILE A 583 -25.32 -18.26 4.93
N PRO A 584 -25.73 -18.15 6.21
CA PRO A 584 -26.15 -16.88 6.81
C PRO A 584 -25.00 -15.86 6.74
N LEU A 585 -25.30 -14.61 6.40
CA LEU A 585 -24.24 -13.60 6.18
C LEU A 585 -23.59 -13.23 7.52
N GLU A 586 -24.36 -13.29 8.60
CA GLU A 586 -23.93 -13.14 9.98
C GLU A 586 -22.90 -14.19 10.45
N ASP A 587 -22.79 -15.33 9.77
CA ASP A 587 -21.77 -16.36 10.05
C ASP A 587 -20.43 -16.08 9.34
N ILE A 588 -20.37 -15.09 8.43
CA ILE A 588 -19.12 -14.64 7.78
C ILE A 588 -18.59 -13.42 8.52
N GLY A 589 -17.65 -13.66 9.45
CA GLY A 589 -17.00 -12.62 10.22
C GLY A 589 -16.38 -11.52 9.35
N ASP A 590 -16.58 -10.27 9.74
CA ASP A 590 -16.11 -9.06 9.05
C ASP A 590 -16.35 -9.07 7.52
N LEU A 591 -17.48 -9.62 7.06
CA LEU A 591 -17.97 -9.34 5.71
C LEU A 591 -18.15 -7.81 5.57
N THR A 592 -17.84 -7.28 4.39
CA THR A 592 -18.18 -5.91 4.02
C THR A 592 -18.33 -5.82 2.51
N ILE A 593 -19.45 -5.27 2.05
CA ILE A 593 -19.64 -4.90 0.64
C ILE A 593 -19.74 -3.38 0.51
N THR A 594 -18.96 -2.80 -0.41
CA THR A 594 -18.94 -1.35 -0.69
C THR A 594 -19.11 -1.11 -2.19
N VAL A 595 -20.10 -0.32 -2.58
CA VAL A 595 -20.34 0.03 -3.98
C VAL A 595 -19.74 1.39 -4.29
N VAL A 596 -18.93 1.46 -5.35
CA VAL A 596 -18.24 2.68 -5.78
C VAL A 596 -18.41 2.93 -7.28
N SER A 597 -18.29 4.19 -7.69
CA SER A 597 -18.28 4.60 -9.10
C SER A 597 -17.09 5.48 -9.45
N ALA A 598 -16.54 5.34 -10.66
CA ALA A 598 -15.47 6.17 -11.19
C ALA A 598 -15.76 6.63 -12.62
N GLU A 599 -15.41 7.88 -12.94
CA GLU A 599 -15.47 8.39 -14.31
C GLU A 599 -14.26 7.87 -15.09
N VAL A 600 -14.49 7.21 -16.23
CA VAL A 600 -13.44 6.60 -17.05
C VAL A 600 -13.40 7.22 -18.45
N GLU A 601 -12.20 7.60 -18.87
CA GLU A 601 -11.91 8.05 -20.24
C GLU A 601 -11.50 6.86 -21.11
N PRO A 602 -12.23 6.54 -22.20
CA PRO A 602 -11.88 5.43 -23.09
C PRO A 602 -10.51 5.60 -23.75
N ALA A 603 -9.87 4.48 -24.10
CA ALA A 603 -8.59 4.49 -24.82
C ALA A 603 -8.71 5.21 -26.18
N SER A 604 -7.90 6.24 -26.43
CA SER A 604 -7.94 7.02 -27.67
C SER A 604 -7.34 6.30 -28.89
N ALA A 605 -6.54 5.26 -28.63
CA ALA A 605 -5.88 4.41 -29.61
C ALA A 605 -5.84 2.95 -29.14
N THR A 606 -5.70 2.01 -30.07
CA THR A 606 -5.75 0.56 -29.78
C THR A 606 -4.62 0.06 -28.88
N ASP A 607 -3.51 0.78 -28.78
CA ASP A 607 -2.33 0.49 -27.95
C ASP A 607 -2.26 1.32 -26.65
N GLN A 608 -3.33 2.04 -26.32
CA GLN A 608 -3.50 2.79 -25.08
C GLN A 608 -4.54 2.12 -24.18
N PHE A 609 -4.49 2.36 -22.88
CA PHE A 609 -5.51 1.88 -21.94
C PHE A 609 -6.46 3.01 -21.53
N PRO A 610 -7.67 2.68 -21.05
CA PRO A 610 -8.56 3.68 -20.47
C PRO A 610 -7.90 4.37 -19.27
N THR A 611 -8.22 5.65 -19.07
CA THR A 611 -7.75 6.42 -17.91
C THR A 611 -8.87 6.51 -16.89
N TRP A 612 -8.62 5.95 -15.70
CA TRP A 612 -9.57 5.93 -14.59
C TRP A 612 -9.47 7.21 -13.76
N GLY A 613 -10.60 7.83 -13.46
CA GLY A 613 -10.74 8.88 -12.47
C GLY A 613 -10.92 8.34 -11.06
N ASP A 614 -11.27 9.23 -10.14
CA ASP A 614 -11.43 8.91 -8.72
C ASP A 614 -12.72 8.12 -8.41
N PHE A 615 -12.57 7.02 -7.66
CA PHE A 615 -13.69 6.25 -7.11
C PHE A 615 -14.42 7.00 -5.99
N SER A 616 -15.73 7.18 -6.11
CA SER A 616 -16.63 7.73 -5.08
C SER A 616 -17.53 6.62 -4.52
N VAL A 617 -17.72 6.53 -3.20
CA VAL A 617 -18.64 5.52 -2.63
C VAL A 617 -20.09 5.98 -2.72
N LEU A 618 -20.96 5.04 -3.07
CA LEU A 618 -22.40 5.22 -3.17
C LEU A 618 -23.05 4.67 -1.88
N THR A 619 -22.81 5.38 -0.77
CA THR A 619 -23.08 4.93 0.61
C THR A 619 -24.54 4.55 0.90
N SER A 620 -25.51 5.01 0.11
CA SER A 620 -26.91 4.65 0.28
C SER A 620 -27.26 3.23 -0.15
N ILE A 621 -26.44 2.60 -1.00
CA ILE A 621 -26.77 1.29 -1.63
C ILE A 621 -26.66 0.13 -0.65
N THR A 622 -25.77 0.24 0.33
CA THR A 622 -25.48 -0.78 1.34
C THR A 622 -26.26 -0.57 2.63
N LYS A 623 -26.67 0.67 2.91
CA LYS A 623 -27.44 1.05 4.10
C LYS A 623 -28.75 0.26 4.22
N GLY A 624 -28.97 -0.32 5.40
CA GLY A 624 -30.14 -1.12 5.75
C GLY A 624 -30.20 -2.53 5.16
N LYS A 625 -29.13 -3.01 4.49
CA LYS A 625 -29.04 -4.41 3.99
C LYS A 625 -28.38 -5.32 5.05
N PRO A 626 -28.41 -6.66 4.92
CA PRO A 626 -28.00 -7.59 5.99
C PRO A 626 -26.50 -7.66 6.32
N ASP A 627 -25.76 -6.58 6.07
CA ASP A 627 -24.33 -6.37 6.34
C ASP A 627 -24.06 -4.85 6.49
N ASP A 628 -25.02 -4.10 7.06
CA ASP A 628 -24.92 -2.65 7.26
C ASP A 628 -24.02 -2.33 8.46
N ASN A 629 -22.72 -2.53 8.27
CA ASN A 629 -21.70 -1.98 9.15
C ASN A 629 -21.64 -0.46 8.96
N GLU A 630 -22.35 0.30 9.80
CA GLU A 630 -22.32 1.78 9.81
C GLU A 630 -20.90 2.37 10.00
N GLN A 631 -19.88 1.53 10.30
CA GLN A 631 -18.46 1.90 10.44
C GLN A 631 -17.81 2.50 9.18
N TYR A 632 -18.34 2.29 7.96
CA TYR A 632 -17.73 2.82 6.73
C TYR A 632 -18.33 4.16 6.22
N ALA A 633 -19.47 4.59 6.73
CA ALA A 633 -20.12 5.82 6.26
C ALA A 633 -19.33 7.09 6.62
N ASP A 634 -18.70 7.11 7.80
CA ASP A 634 -17.92 8.27 8.30
C ASP A 634 -16.48 8.34 7.76
N ILE A 635 -15.97 7.22 7.20
CA ILE A 635 -14.62 7.13 6.63
C ILE A 635 -14.55 7.76 5.22
N GLU A 636 -15.66 7.80 4.47
CA GLU A 636 -15.71 8.43 3.15
C GLU A 636 -15.75 9.96 3.17
N HIS A 637 -16.29 10.57 4.24
CA HIS A 637 -16.20 12.02 4.41
C HIS A 637 -14.74 12.47 4.58
N TYR A 638 -13.91 11.61 5.16
CA TYR A 638 -12.47 11.81 5.37
C TYR A 638 -11.65 11.61 4.07
N TYR A 639 -11.96 10.61 3.23
CA TYR A 639 -11.20 10.37 1.98
C TYR A 639 -11.69 11.12 0.73
N SER A 640 -12.95 11.58 0.69
CA SER A 640 -13.47 12.35 -0.46
C SER A 640 -12.93 13.79 -0.50
N TRP A 641 -12.65 14.40 0.65
CA TRP A 641 -12.08 15.75 0.73
C TRP A 641 -10.66 15.85 0.13
N ARG A 642 -9.81 14.83 0.35
CA ARG A 642 -8.42 14.79 -0.13
C ARG A 642 -8.26 14.86 -1.65
N ARG A 643 -9.28 14.44 -2.42
CA ARG A 643 -9.18 14.27 -3.88
C ARG A 643 -9.58 15.51 -4.70
N GLN A 644 -10.40 16.41 -4.15
CA GLN A 644 -10.87 17.60 -4.87
C GLN A 644 -9.81 18.69 -5.11
N ASP A 645 -8.64 18.61 -4.46
CA ASP A 645 -7.59 19.64 -4.60
C ASP A 645 -6.47 19.27 -5.59
N GLN A 646 -6.29 17.98 -5.94
CA GLN A 646 -5.28 17.56 -6.94
C GLN A 646 -5.75 17.71 -8.40
N ALA A 647 -7.06 17.70 -8.67
CA ALA A 647 -7.61 17.68 -10.03
C ALA A 647 -7.70 19.06 -10.75
N LYS A 648 -7.12 20.13 -10.19
CA LYS A 648 -7.21 21.51 -10.75
C LYS A 648 -5.93 22.00 -11.41
N ASN A 649 -5.46 21.34 -12.47
CA ASN A 649 -4.74 22.05 -13.55
C ASN A 649 -4.63 21.22 -14.83
N GLU A 650 -4.79 21.94 -15.96
CA GLU A 650 -4.73 21.51 -17.38
C GLU A 650 -6.08 21.06 -17.98
N THR A 651 -6.53 21.56 -19.15
CA THR A 651 -5.82 22.30 -20.21
C THR A 651 -6.74 23.31 -20.92
N MET A 652 -6.22 24.42 -21.44
CA MET A 652 -6.82 25.10 -22.61
C MET A 652 -5.79 25.81 -23.49
N HIS A 653 -5.75 25.46 -24.78
CA HIS A 653 -4.88 26.08 -25.78
C HIS A 653 -5.44 27.43 -26.28
N LEU A 654 -4.55 28.35 -26.68
CA LEU A 654 -4.71 29.13 -27.92
C LEU A 654 -3.37 29.76 -28.37
N ARG A 655 -3.21 29.87 -29.70
CA ARG A 655 -1.99 30.36 -30.39
C ARG A 655 -1.90 31.90 -30.35
N PHE A 656 -0.71 32.48 -30.46
CA PHE A 656 -0.33 33.40 -31.56
C PHE A 656 1.18 33.72 -31.56
N VAL A 657 1.68 34.24 -32.69
CA VAL A 657 3.09 34.45 -33.04
C VAL A 657 3.37 35.95 -33.21
N PHE A 658 4.54 36.48 -32.81
CA PHE A 658 5.44 37.31 -33.67
C PHE A 658 6.73 37.78 -32.96
N ARG A 659 7.69 38.31 -33.75
CA ARG A 659 9.13 38.48 -33.46
C ARG A 659 9.59 39.94 -33.35
N SER A 660 10.46 40.23 -32.36
CA SER A 660 11.66 41.13 -32.44
C SER A 660 11.42 42.62 -32.83
N PRO A 661 12.44 43.51 -33.03
CA PRO A 661 13.88 43.48 -32.67
C PRO A 661 14.50 44.78 -32.05
N GLY A 662 15.62 44.63 -31.30
CA GLY A 662 16.72 45.62 -31.23
C GLY A 662 16.54 46.88 -30.35
N THR A 663 17.58 47.63 -29.97
CA THR A 663 18.97 47.68 -30.49
C THR A 663 20.00 48.29 -29.49
N ARG A 664 21.26 47.80 -29.55
CA ARG A 664 22.58 48.48 -29.44
C ARG A 664 22.83 49.53 -28.32
N ASN A 665 23.74 49.27 -27.37
CA ASN A 665 25.23 49.31 -27.44
C ASN A 665 25.89 50.70 -27.42
N MET A 666 26.55 51.02 -26.29
CA MET A 666 27.96 51.42 -26.16
C MET A 666 28.44 50.81 -24.82
N GLY A 667 29.62 50.22 -24.60
CA GLY A 667 30.93 50.34 -25.25
C GLY A 667 31.81 51.35 -24.48
N ASP A 668 33.03 51.06 -24.03
CA ASP A 668 33.82 49.82 -23.92
C ASP A 668 35.04 50.10 -23.00
N ALA A 669 35.61 49.09 -22.31
CA ALA A 669 37.03 48.97 -21.87
C ALA A 669 37.27 48.01 -20.66
N GLY A 670 37.87 46.85 -20.93
CA GLY A 670 38.89 46.23 -20.05
C GLY A 670 38.43 45.35 -18.87
N VAL A 671 38.44 44.02 -19.08
CA VAL A 671 38.16 42.96 -18.07
C VAL A 671 39.47 42.17 -17.84
N PRO A 672 39.80 41.70 -16.61
CA PRO A 672 39.42 40.33 -16.23
C PRO A 672 39.09 40.22 -14.74
N ASN A 673 37.82 40.37 -14.39
CA ASN A 673 37.27 39.80 -13.17
C ASN A 673 36.05 38.99 -13.61
N ARG A 674 35.94 37.71 -13.22
CA ARG A 674 34.70 36.94 -13.41
C ARG A 674 33.69 37.38 -12.36
N ALA A 675 33.34 38.67 -12.42
CA ALA A 675 32.33 39.26 -11.58
C ALA A 675 31.01 38.63 -11.96
N ILE A 676 30.54 37.69 -11.13
CA ILE A 676 29.17 37.19 -11.19
C ILE A 676 28.27 38.42 -11.20
N ARG A 677 27.49 38.59 -12.27
CA ARG A 677 26.58 39.71 -12.48
C ARG A 677 25.21 39.23 -12.90
N HIS A 678 25.14 38.11 -13.61
CA HIS A 678 23.92 37.47 -14.07
C HIS A 678 23.66 36.23 -13.20
N VAL A 679 22.58 36.23 -12.43
CA VAL A 679 22.25 35.12 -11.52
C VAL A 679 20.89 34.57 -11.91
N LEU A 680 20.79 33.26 -12.12
CA LEU A 680 19.52 32.55 -12.34
C LEU A 680 19.12 31.82 -11.06
N ILE A 681 17.94 32.12 -10.54
CA ILE A 681 17.41 31.57 -9.29
C ILE A 681 16.28 30.60 -9.63
N LEU A 682 16.35 29.36 -9.13
CA LEU A 682 15.35 28.31 -9.39
C LEU A 682 14.43 28.17 -8.17
N GLY A 683 13.13 28.39 -8.35
CA GLY A 683 12.12 28.31 -7.30
C GLY A 683 11.37 29.63 -7.03
N ASP A 684 10.21 29.53 -6.37
CA ASP A 684 9.21 30.58 -6.16
C ASP A 684 8.77 30.73 -4.70
N ASN A 685 9.65 30.38 -3.74
CA ASN A 685 9.39 30.45 -2.30
C ASN A 685 10.02 31.70 -1.64
N ARG A 686 9.75 31.90 -0.34
CA ARG A 686 10.25 33.06 0.43
C ARG A 686 11.78 33.21 0.46
N ILE A 687 12.52 32.10 0.39
CA ILE A 687 13.99 32.13 0.32
C ILE A 687 14.43 32.64 -1.07
N ALA A 688 13.78 32.16 -2.13
CA ALA A 688 13.96 32.68 -3.49
C ALA A 688 13.71 34.18 -3.56
N ASP A 689 12.58 34.65 -3.02
CA ASP A 689 12.22 36.08 -3.00
C ASP A 689 13.25 36.91 -2.23
N ALA A 690 13.67 36.47 -1.04
CA ALA A 690 14.68 37.18 -0.24
C ALA A 690 16.06 37.23 -0.92
N ILE A 691 16.43 36.19 -1.67
CA ILE A 691 17.65 36.15 -2.48
C ILE A 691 17.52 37.07 -3.71
N VAL A 692 16.38 37.05 -4.41
CA VAL A 692 16.08 37.96 -5.54
C VAL A 692 16.16 39.41 -5.11
N ASP A 693 15.47 39.80 -4.04
CA ASP A 693 15.44 41.18 -3.53
C ASP A 693 16.83 41.65 -3.08
N ALA A 694 17.58 40.81 -2.36
CA ALA A 694 18.92 41.16 -1.91
C ALA A 694 19.91 41.33 -3.06
N LEU A 695 19.90 40.43 -4.05
CA LEU A 695 20.74 40.52 -5.25
C LEU A 695 20.35 41.70 -6.14
N ALA A 696 19.05 41.95 -6.33
CA ALA A 696 18.58 43.11 -7.09
C ALA A 696 18.97 44.43 -6.41
N ALA A 697 18.81 44.54 -5.08
CA ALA A 697 19.23 45.71 -4.30
C ALA A 697 20.75 45.93 -4.33
N ALA A 698 21.54 44.86 -4.43
CA ALA A 698 22.99 44.92 -4.61
C ALA A 698 23.43 45.16 -6.08
N GLY A 699 22.48 45.27 -7.02
CA GLY A 699 22.74 45.63 -8.42
C GLY A 699 23.11 44.47 -9.35
N PHE A 700 22.82 43.23 -8.96
CA PHE A 700 22.96 42.06 -9.84
C PHE A 700 21.77 41.96 -10.81
N ASN A 701 22.00 41.45 -12.01
CA ASN A 701 20.94 41.07 -12.95
C ASN A 701 20.39 39.71 -12.52
N THR A 702 19.22 39.74 -11.88
CA THR A 702 18.50 38.58 -11.37
C THR A 702 17.50 38.07 -12.40
N HIS A 703 17.65 36.81 -12.81
CA HIS A 703 16.61 36.05 -13.49
C HIS A 703 16.06 35.01 -12.53
N GLN A 704 14.77 34.70 -12.62
CA GLN A 704 14.14 33.65 -11.81
C GLN A 704 13.40 32.66 -12.71
N LEU A 705 13.58 31.37 -12.48
CA LEU A 705 12.85 30.28 -13.12
C LEU A 705 11.84 29.72 -12.12
N ILE A 706 10.56 29.83 -12.47
CA ILE A 706 9.43 29.37 -11.66
C ILE A 706 8.58 28.36 -12.45
N PRO A 707 7.87 27.44 -11.77
CA PRO A 707 6.95 26.52 -12.45
C PRO A 707 5.87 27.27 -13.25
N THR A 708 5.40 26.70 -14.37
CA THR A 708 4.34 27.33 -15.20
C THR A 708 3.08 27.66 -14.37
N ARG A 709 2.75 26.79 -13.41
CA ARG A 709 1.64 26.93 -12.43
C ARG A 709 1.79 28.07 -11.42
N ALA A 710 2.97 28.64 -11.22
CA ALA A 710 3.23 29.65 -10.20
C ALA A 710 2.46 30.95 -10.49
N SER A 711 1.71 31.45 -9.52
CA SER A 711 0.89 32.67 -9.65
C SER A 711 1.68 33.97 -9.40
N SER A 712 2.92 33.85 -8.94
CA SER A 712 3.74 34.98 -8.50
C SER A 712 4.27 35.84 -9.64
N THR A 713 4.32 37.15 -9.38
CA THR A 713 5.18 38.11 -10.09
C THR A 713 6.28 38.52 -9.13
N ALA A 714 7.48 37.97 -9.32
CA ALA A 714 8.62 38.27 -8.48
C ALA A 714 8.90 39.78 -8.50
N LYS A 715 8.83 40.41 -7.33
CA LYS A 715 9.35 41.77 -7.15
C LYS A 715 10.88 41.70 -7.19
N GLY A 716 11.53 42.76 -7.65
CA GLY A 716 12.99 42.83 -7.74
C GLY A 716 13.65 42.05 -8.89
N SER A 717 13.05 40.96 -9.40
CA SER A 717 13.62 40.19 -10.51
C SER A 717 13.68 41.00 -11.81
N THR A 718 14.80 40.91 -12.54
CA THR A 718 14.97 41.55 -13.86
C THR A 718 14.23 40.80 -14.96
N ALA A 719 14.07 39.47 -14.83
CA ALA A 719 13.24 38.65 -15.71
C ALA A 719 12.73 37.39 -15.01
N VAL A 720 11.44 37.08 -15.18
CA VAL A 720 10.82 35.84 -14.69
C VAL A 720 10.52 34.92 -15.86
N HIS A 721 11.02 33.69 -15.78
CA HIS A 721 10.87 32.63 -16.76
C HIS A 721 9.96 31.55 -16.21
N LYS A 722 9.10 30.97 -17.05
CA LYS A 722 8.17 29.91 -16.68
C LYS A 722 8.48 28.62 -17.43
N SER A 723 8.47 27.49 -16.72
CA SER A 723 8.76 26.16 -17.27
C SER A 723 7.97 25.05 -16.57
N ASP A 724 7.77 23.98 -17.32
CA ASP A 724 7.47 22.60 -16.89
C ASP A 724 8.47 22.00 -15.88
N SER A 725 9.60 22.67 -15.60
CA SER A 725 10.69 22.24 -14.72
C SER A 725 11.49 21.03 -15.23
N SER A 726 11.43 20.73 -16.53
CA SER A 726 12.24 19.68 -17.16
C SER A 726 13.73 20.08 -17.27
N PRO A 727 14.67 19.11 -17.20
CA PRO A 727 16.09 19.35 -17.45
C PRO A 727 16.36 20.04 -18.79
N GLU A 728 15.62 19.69 -19.85
CA GLU A 728 15.72 20.29 -21.18
C GLU A 728 15.33 21.77 -21.20
N ALA A 729 14.26 22.14 -20.47
CA ALA A 729 13.84 23.52 -20.34
C ALA A 729 14.85 24.35 -19.53
N LEU A 730 15.41 23.77 -18.45
CA LEU A 730 16.50 24.40 -17.69
C LEU A 730 17.75 24.60 -18.56
N ILE A 731 18.20 23.58 -19.31
CA ILE A 731 19.32 23.68 -20.26
C ILE A 731 19.08 24.83 -21.24
N LYS A 732 17.89 24.87 -21.85
CA LYS A 732 17.52 25.91 -22.81
C LYS A 732 17.55 27.31 -22.18
N ILE A 733 16.98 27.49 -20.99
CA ILE A 733 16.95 28.80 -20.31
C ILE A 733 18.36 29.22 -19.91
N CYS A 734 19.21 28.31 -19.42
CA CYS A 734 20.62 28.60 -19.17
C CYS A 734 21.39 28.97 -20.45
N GLN A 735 21.11 28.33 -21.60
CA GLN A 735 21.71 28.69 -22.89
C GLN A 735 21.24 30.04 -23.45
N GLU A 736 19.97 30.39 -23.25
CA GLU A 736 19.35 31.65 -23.67
C GLU A 736 19.76 32.83 -22.78
N THR A 737 19.81 32.64 -21.47
CA THR A 737 20.07 33.70 -20.48
C THR A 737 21.54 33.82 -20.07
N ARG A 738 22.32 32.73 -20.19
CA ARG A 738 23.76 32.63 -19.87
C ARG A 738 24.12 33.23 -18.51
N PRO A 739 23.55 32.71 -17.41
CA PRO A 739 23.89 33.17 -16.07
C PRO A 739 25.36 32.88 -15.73
N ASP A 740 25.98 33.76 -14.96
CA ASP A 740 27.29 33.51 -14.37
C ASP A 740 27.20 32.49 -13.22
N LEU A 741 26.04 32.42 -12.55
CA LEU A 741 25.74 31.57 -11.39
C LEU A 741 24.28 31.10 -11.43
N VAL A 742 24.03 29.83 -11.13
CA VAL A 742 22.69 29.29 -10.87
C VAL A 742 22.54 28.99 -9.38
N ILE A 743 21.43 29.43 -8.77
CA ILE A 743 21.08 29.18 -7.36
C ILE A 743 19.80 28.35 -7.33
N SER A 744 19.84 27.15 -6.78
CA SER A 744 18.64 26.35 -6.49
C SER A 744 18.07 26.78 -5.14
N THR A 745 16.77 27.03 -5.07
CA THR A 745 16.06 27.33 -3.81
C THR A 745 14.85 26.43 -3.58
N SER A 746 14.56 25.55 -4.55
CA SER A 746 13.51 24.54 -4.49
C SER A 746 13.83 23.49 -3.42
N GLY A 747 13.33 23.72 -2.20
CA GLY A 747 13.31 22.73 -1.13
C GLY A 747 12.34 21.62 -1.49
N GLY A 748 12.84 20.38 -1.56
CA GLY A 748 12.11 19.23 -2.09
C GLY A 748 12.81 18.66 -3.31
N GLY A 749 13.67 17.66 -3.08
CA GLY A 749 14.34 16.90 -4.12
C GLY A 749 15.24 15.87 -3.48
N SER A 750 15.01 14.59 -3.79
CA SER A 750 16.01 13.55 -3.53
C SER A 750 17.31 13.89 -4.24
N TYR A 751 18.40 13.20 -3.87
CA TYR A 751 19.69 13.30 -4.54
C TYR A 751 19.57 13.24 -6.07
N ALA A 752 18.66 12.41 -6.60
CA ALA A 752 18.38 12.32 -8.03
C ALA A 752 17.94 13.67 -8.64
N SER A 753 16.92 14.31 -8.08
CA SER A 753 16.33 15.54 -8.64
C SER A 753 17.30 16.72 -8.61
N GLN A 754 18.05 16.91 -7.52
CA GLN A 754 19.00 18.02 -7.45
C GLN A 754 20.27 17.74 -8.26
N LYS A 755 20.67 16.47 -8.41
CA LYS A 755 21.73 16.05 -9.35
C LYS A 755 21.35 16.33 -10.80
N GLU A 756 20.12 16.05 -11.22
CA GLU A 756 19.63 16.36 -12.57
C GLU A 756 19.71 17.86 -12.87
N ILE A 757 19.36 18.72 -11.91
CA ILE A 757 19.52 20.17 -12.01
C ILE A 757 21.01 20.54 -12.23
N ILE A 758 21.93 19.98 -11.43
CA ILE A 758 23.37 20.24 -11.55
C ILE A 758 23.90 19.78 -12.92
N ASP A 759 23.50 18.60 -13.38
CA ASP A 759 23.92 18.03 -14.66
C ASP A 759 23.36 18.81 -15.87
N ALA A 760 22.13 19.32 -15.76
CA ALA A 760 21.51 20.23 -16.74
C ALA A 760 22.25 21.58 -16.80
N VAL A 761 22.58 22.17 -15.64
CA VAL A 761 23.34 23.42 -15.54
C VAL A 761 24.74 23.28 -16.15
N MET A 762 25.45 22.18 -15.86
CA MET A 762 26.73 21.85 -16.51
C MET A 762 26.57 21.62 -18.03
N SER A 763 25.52 20.93 -18.47
CA SER A 763 25.25 20.68 -19.90
C SER A 763 24.94 21.95 -20.69
N ALA A 764 24.44 23.00 -20.02
CA ALA A 764 24.29 24.34 -20.59
C ALA A 764 25.61 25.16 -20.62
N GLY A 765 26.71 24.61 -20.08
CA GLY A 765 28.03 25.25 -20.04
C GLY A 765 28.22 26.22 -18.88
N ILE A 766 27.37 26.15 -17.84
CA ILE A 766 27.50 26.98 -16.64
C ILE A 766 28.38 26.26 -15.63
N THR A 767 29.32 26.98 -15.01
CA THR A 767 30.35 26.37 -14.14
C THR A 767 30.30 26.87 -12.69
N CYS A 768 29.25 27.59 -12.29
CA CYS A 768 29.09 28.08 -10.91
C CYS A 768 27.67 27.76 -10.41
N PHE A 769 27.57 27.15 -9.23
CA PHE A 769 26.29 26.67 -8.68
C PHE A 769 26.16 26.88 -7.16
N MET A 770 24.95 27.11 -6.67
CA MET A 770 24.60 27.03 -5.26
C MET A 770 23.41 26.05 -5.11
N PRO A 771 23.53 24.96 -4.32
CA PRO A 771 22.42 24.04 -4.06
C PRO A 771 21.36 24.67 -3.15
N ALA A 772 20.21 24.00 -2.99
CA ALA A 772 19.12 24.43 -2.10
C ALA A 772 19.45 24.14 -0.63
N GLU A 773 20.49 24.81 -0.12
CA GLU A 773 21.05 24.64 1.22
C GLU A 773 21.05 26.00 1.92
N PHE A 774 20.02 26.24 2.74
CA PHE A 774 19.73 27.51 3.43
C PHE A 774 19.02 27.26 4.79
N GLY A 775 19.42 26.22 5.51
CA GLY A 775 18.73 25.74 6.72
C GLY A 775 19.67 25.14 7.75
N HIS A 776 19.27 24.00 8.32
CA HIS A 776 20.07 23.21 9.27
C HIS A 776 21.38 22.69 8.64
N ASP A 777 22.32 22.24 9.49
CA ASP A 777 23.57 21.62 9.04
C ASP A 777 23.29 20.22 8.46
N SER A 778 23.28 20.13 7.14
CA SER A 778 23.11 18.87 6.41
C SER A 778 24.27 17.90 6.61
N LEU A 779 25.46 18.34 7.02
CA LEU A 779 26.62 17.47 7.26
C LEU A 779 26.66 16.88 8.68
N ASN A 780 25.76 17.27 9.58
CA ASN A 780 25.65 16.70 10.92
C ASN A 780 24.86 15.38 10.89
N GLU A 781 25.55 14.25 11.10
CA GLU A 781 24.97 12.90 11.10
C GLU A 781 23.81 12.71 12.09
N ARG A 782 23.82 13.40 13.24
CA ARG A 782 22.71 13.34 14.22
C ARG A 782 21.48 14.09 13.71
N LEU A 783 21.70 15.22 13.02
CA LEU A 783 20.61 15.92 12.33
C LEU A 783 20.10 15.15 11.11
N GLN A 784 20.93 14.37 10.40
CA GLN A 784 20.46 13.47 9.34
C GLN A 784 19.53 12.37 9.89
N GLN A 785 19.87 11.78 11.05
CA GLN A 785 19.02 10.80 11.72
C GLN A 785 17.68 11.40 12.18
N ARG A 786 17.68 12.65 12.67
CA ARG A 786 16.46 13.35 13.09
C ARG A 786 15.65 13.87 11.90
N LEU A 787 16.29 14.37 10.85
CA LEU A 787 15.70 14.99 9.66
C LEU A 787 16.20 14.25 8.40
N PRO A 788 15.54 13.15 7.99
CA PRO A 788 15.99 12.33 6.87
C PRO A 788 16.31 13.06 5.55
N PRO A 789 15.62 14.16 5.15
CA PRO A 789 16.00 14.92 3.96
C PRO A 789 17.44 15.45 3.96
N LEU A 790 18.05 15.66 5.13
CA LEU A 790 19.42 16.15 5.23
C LEU A 790 20.46 15.13 4.75
N GLU A 791 20.16 13.83 4.75
CA GLU A 791 21.07 12.81 4.18
C GLU A 791 21.19 12.99 2.67
N GLU A 792 20.08 13.23 1.97
CA GLU A 792 20.04 13.50 0.53
C GLU A 792 20.80 14.80 0.18
N HIS A 793 20.66 15.83 1.03
CA HIS A 793 21.42 17.08 0.92
C HIS A 793 22.94 16.84 1.07
N ALA A 794 23.36 16.07 2.08
CA ALA A 794 24.77 15.71 2.29
C ALA A 794 25.37 14.97 1.08
N ARG A 795 24.60 14.08 0.44
CA ARG A 795 25.02 13.40 -0.81
C ARG A 795 25.24 14.39 -1.96
N ILE A 796 24.48 15.49 -2.03
CA ILE A 796 24.71 16.56 -3.02
C ILE A 796 26.00 17.33 -2.71
N ILE A 797 26.32 17.62 -1.44
CA ILE A 797 27.61 18.24 -1.08
C ILE A 797 28.78 17.35 -1.52
N ASN A 798 28.73 16.05 -1.22
CA ASN A 798 29.73 15.08 -1.67
C ASN A 798 29.86 15.04 -3.22
N TYR A 799 28.75 15.17 -3.96
CA TYR A 799 28.78 15.23 -5.42
C TYR A 799 29.44 16.51 -5.94
N LEU A 800 29.12 17.67 -5.33
CA LEU A 800 29.70 18.95 -5.66
C LEU A 800 31.22 19.01 -5.35
N GLU A 801 31.67 18.40 -4.25
CA GLU A 801 33.10 18.23 -3.92
C GLU A 801 33.84 17.41 -4.99
N GLY A 802 33.23 16.34 -5.50
CA GLY A 802 33.76 15.57 -6.62
C GLY A 802 33.91 16.41 -7.88
N LEU A 803 32.85 17.13 -8.28
CA LEU A 803 32.87 18.01 -9.47
C LEU A 803 33.87 19.17 -9.35
N ALA A 804 34.07 19.70 -8.14
CA ALA A 804 35.09 20.72 -7.86
C ALA A 804 36.51 20.16 -7.95
N THR A 805 36.73 18.93 -7.47
CA THR A 805 38.02 18.23 -7.57
C THR A 805 38.39 17.90 -9.02
N GLU A 806 37.39 17.67 -9.88
CA GLU A 806 37.55 17.50 -11.33
C GLU A 806 37.69 18.83 -12.11
N GLU A 807 37.73 19.99 -11.43
CA GLU A 807 37.71 21.34 -12.03
C GLU A 807 36.50 21.62 -12.95
N ARG A 808 35.39 20.88 -12.79
CA ARG A 808 34.20 20.98 -13.66
C ARG A 808 33.18 22.02 -13.20
N LEU A 809 33.09 22.24 -11.88
CA LEU A 809 32.09 23.11 -11.27
C LEU A 809 32.66 23.81 -10.03
N GLU A 810 32.47 25.13 -9.93
CA GLU A 810 32.65 25.89 -8.69
C GLU A 810 31.31 25.94 -7.92
N TRP A 811 31.32 25.74 -6.61
CA TRP A 811 30.08 25.75 -5.82
C TRP A 811 30.21 26.44 -4.45
N VAL A 812 29.10 26.81 -3.83
CA VAL A 812 29.05 27.28 -2.43
C VAL A 812 27.77 26.77 -1.79
N SER A 813 27.85 26.17 -0.59
CA SER A 813 26.68 25.79 0.23
C SER A 813 26.63 26.61 1.51
N VAL A 814 25.44 26.84 2.08
CA VAL A 814 25.25 27.79 3.20
C VAL A 814 24.24 27.29 4.26
N ALA A 815 24.73 26.74 5.36
CA ALA A 815 23.89 26.52 6.53
C ALA A 815 23.60 27.85 7.25
N THR A 816 22.33 28.13 7.54
CA THR A 816 21.87 29.36 8.25
C THR A 816 21.10 29.08 9.55
N GLY A 817 20.93 27.81 9.92
CA GLY A 817 20.10 27.42 11.06
C GLY A 817 18.61 27.61 10.78
N SER A 818 17.78 27.54 11.82
CA SER A 818 16.33 27.65 11.69
C SER A 818 15.90 29.08 11.27
N LEU A 819 14.96 29.17 10.34
CA LEU A 819 14.38 30.45 9.91
C LEU A 819 13.36 30.95 10.95
N LEU A 820 13.86 31.73 11.91
CA LEU A 820 13.13 32.09 13.14
C LEU A 820 11.95 33.03 12.87
N ASP A 821 12.08 34.00 11.96
CA ASP A 821 10.96 34.88 11.59
C ASP A 821 9.79 34.10 10.96
N HIS A 822 10.11 33.18 10.04
CA HIS A 822 9.14 32.27 9.45
C HIS A 822 8.54 31.32 10.49
N GLY A 823 9.37 30.73 11.36
CA GLY A 823 8.97 29.78 12.40
C GLY A 823 8.05 30.39 13.47
N LEU A 824 8.26 31.66 13.82
CA LEU A 824 7.40 32.44 14.71
C LEU A 824 6.09 32.85 14.03
N TRP A 825 6.16 33.30 12.76
CA TRP A 825 4.98 33.72 12.01
C TRP A 825 4.03 32.55 11.65
N SER A 826 4.59 31.36 11.40
CA SER A 826 3.84 30.13 11.10
C SER A 826 3.35 29.39 12.35
N GLY A 827 4.00 29.59 13.50
CA GLY A 827 3.79 28.81 14.72
C GLY A 827 4.54 27.47 14.77
N ASN A 828 5.26 27.10 13.70
CA ASN A 828 5.90 25.79 13.57
C ASN A 828 6.89 25.50 14.69
N LEU A 829 7.58 26.51 15.24
CA LEU A 829 8.56 26.36 16.33
C LEU A 829 7.92 26.23 17.73
N GLY A 830 6.59 26.23 17.84
CA GLY A 830 5.87 26.11 19.11
C GLY A 830 5.54 27.45 19.77
N PHE A 831 5.51 28.56 19.03
CA PHE A 831 5.14 29.89 19.54
C PHE A 831 3.96 30.45 18.74
N ASP A 832 2.80 30.66 19.38
CA ASP A 832 1.60 31.15 18.72
C ASP A 832 1.38 32.65 18.96
N LEU A 833 1.74 33.46 17.96
CA LEU A 833 1.58 34.93 17.97
C LEU A 833 0.12 35.40 18.12
N LYS A 834 -0.86 34.59 17.73
CA LYS A 834 -2.28 34.95 17.79
C LYS A 834 -2.86 34.69 19.17
N TRP A 835 -2.41 33.62 19.83
CA TRP A 835 -2.92 33.18 21.12
C TRP A 835 -2.02 33.52 22.30
N GLN A 836 -0.83 34.07 22.04
CA GLN A 836 0.15 34.45 23.04
C GLN A 836 0.50 33.28 23.96
N SER A 837 0.70 32.12 23.35
CA SER A 837 1.04 30.87 24.02
C SER A 837 2.28 30.23 23.41
N ALA A 838 2.99 29.46 24.21
CA ALA A 838 4.16 28.71 23.78
C ALA A 838 4.04 27.24 24.21
N THR A 839 4.57 26.33 23.39
CA THR A 839 4.77 24.92 23.72
C THR A 839 6.26 24.63 23.67
N LEU A 840 6.88 24.68 24.84
CA LEU A 840 8.30 24.41 25.00
C LEU A 840 8.48 22.91 25.23
N HIS A 841 9.21 22.24 24.35
CA HIS A 841 9.66 20.88 24.63
C HIS A 841 10.98 20.97 25.42
N GLY A 842 11.22 20.12 26.42
CA GLY A 842 12.43 20.24 27.24
C GLY A 842 12.43 21.45 28.21
N ARG A 843 13.59 22.06 28.48
CA ARG A 843 13.73 23.10 29.54
C ARG A 843 13.39 24.51 29.05
N GLY A 844 13.59 24.82 27.77
CA GLY A 844 13.47 26.16 27.18
C GLY A 844 14.81 26.90 27.08
N SER A 845 15.80 26.47 27.86
CA SER A 845 17.16 27.05 27.92
C SER A 845 18.14 26.43 26.92
N GLU A 846 17.72 25.39 26.19
CA GLU A 846 18.49 24.75 25.13
C GLU A 846 18.80 25.75 24.01
N ARG A 847 20.01 25.65 23.43
CA ARG A 847 20.51 26.62 22.44
C ARG A 847 20.33 26.09 21.03
N PHE A 848 19.86 26.94 20.12
CA PHE A 848 19.77 26.65 18.68
C PHE A 848 20.28 27.80 17.81
N ALA A 849 20.74 27.47 16.60
CA ALA A 849 21.22 28.45 15.62
C ALA A 849 20.06 28.95 14.76
N ALA A 850 19.97 30.27 14.56
CA ALA A 850 18.81 30.92 13.96
C ALA A 850 19.17 32.08 13.01
N SER A 851 18.30 32.34 12.04
CA SER A 851 18.38 33.46 11.09
C SER A 851 17.00 34.02 10.75
N SER A 852 16.93 35.27 10.29
CA SER A 852 15.74 35.76 9.56
C SER A 852 15.77 35.34 8.08
N THR A 853 14.63 35.36 7.41
CA THR A 853 14.53 35.09 5.97
C THR A 853 15.35 36.11 5.14
N PRO A 854 15.31 37.44 5.43
CA PRO A 854 16.20 38.43 4.79
C PRO A 854 17.70 38.23 5.08
N TRP A 855 18.08 37.48 6.12
CA TRP A 855 19.48 37.14 6.37
C TRP A 855 20.07 36.25 5.29
N VAL A 856 19.32 35.24 4.83
CA VAL A 856 19.75 34.33 3.75
C VAL A 856 20.17 35.12 2.50
N GLY A 857 19.35 36.08 2.07
CA GLY A 857 19.68 36.97 0.94
C GLY A 857 20.97 37.77 1.15
N ARG A 858 21.20 38.32 2.36
CA ARG A 858 22.44 39.03 2.70
C ARG A 858 23.67 38.12 2.69
N VAL A 859 23.54 36.88 3.18
CA VAL A 859 24.61 35.88 3.15
C VAL A 859 24.96 35.52 1.71
N VAL A 860 23.95 35.26 0.85
CA VAL A 860 24.15 34.97 -0.58
C VAL A 860 24.84 36.15 -1.29
N VAL A 861 24.38 37.39 -1.10
CA VAL A 861 25.04 38.58 -1.66
C VAL A 861 26.50 38.68 -1.21
N ALA A 862 26.79 38.44 0.07
CA ALA A 862 28.16 38.51 0.60
C ALA A 862 29.06 37.38 0.09
N ALA A 863 28.52 36.17 -0.10
CA ALA A 863 29.22 35.03 -0.67
C ALA A 863 29.53 35.26 -2.16
N VAL A 864 28.54 35.68 -2.95
CA VAL A 864 28.71 36.00 -4.37
C VAL A 864 29.70 37.16 -4.58
N ALA A 865 29.62 38.21 -3.76
CA ALA A 865 30.58 39.33 -3.80
C ALA A 865 32.01 38.96 -3.39
N GLN A 866 32.21 37.79 -2.78
CA GLN A 866 33.51 37.28 -2.36
C GLN A 866 33.81 35.86 -2.91
N TRP A 867 33.19 35.48 -4.03
CA TRP A 867 33.17 34.11 -4.57
C TRP A 867 34.54 33.42 -4.58
N ASP A 868 35.60 34.09 -5.05
CA ASP A 868 36.96 33.52 -5.10
C ASP A 868 37.56 33.12 -3.73
N LYS A 869 36.99 33.59 -2.62
CA LYS A 869 37.40 33.19 -1.26
C LYS A 869 36.58 32.05 -0.67
N VAL A 870 35.36 31.87 -1.14
CA VAL A 870 34.35 30.98 -0.54
C VAL A 870 33.96 29.82 -1.44
N LYS A 871 34.35 29.83 -2.72
CA LYS A 871 34.08 28.72 -3.63
C LYS A 871 34.68 27.41 -3.13
N ASN A 872 33.94 26.34 -3.42
CA ASN A 872 34.13 24.95 -3.04
C ASN A 872 34.17 24.77 -1.51
N GLN A 873 33.27 25.47 -0.79
CA GLN A 873 33.14 25.38 0.67
C GLN A 873 31.67 25.31 1.10
N TYR A 874 31.46 24.62 2.22
CA TYR A 874 30.25 24.65 3.02
C TYR A 874 30.39 25.74 4.10
N LEU A 875 29.46 26.69 4.16
CA LEU A 875 29.57 27.88 5.01
C LEU A 875 28.55 27.84 6.16
N TYR A 876 29.03 27.94 7.40
CA TYR A 876 28.18 28.12 8.58
C TYR A 876 27.94 29.60 8.83
N ALA A 877 26.75 30.09 8.50
CA ALA A 877 26.45 31.52 8.45
C ALA A 877 25.14 31.92 9.15
N ALA A 878 24.68 31.17 10.17
CA ALA A 878 23.53 31.57 10.98
C ALA A 878 23.67 32.98 11.57
N ALA A 879 22.60 33.76 11.60
CA ALA A 879 22.62 35.14 12.09
C ALA A 879 23.00 35.22 13.57
N LEU A 880 22.42 34.35 14.39
CA LEU A 880 22.59 34.31 15.84
C LEU A 880 22.41 32.90 16.42
N VAL A 881 22.69 32.75 17.72
CA VAL A 881 22.36 31.56 18.52
C VAL A 881 21.54 32.05 19.71
N THR A 882 20.37 31.44 19.95
CA THR A 882 19.38 31.85 20.96
C THR A 882 18.83 30.62 21.67
N THR A 883 18.08 30.86 22.74
CA THR A 883 17.24 29.88 23.45
C THR A 883 15.76 30.15 23.20
N ALA A 884 14.90 29.19 23.54
CA ALA A 884 13.45 29.35 23.44
C ALA A 884 12.91 30.32 24.52
N ASP A 885 13.52 30.33 25.70
CA ASP A 885 13.23 31.30 26.78
C ASP A 885 13.54 32.75 26.36
N GLU A 886 14.66 32.99 25.65
CA GLU A 886 15.00 34.33 25.11
C GLU A 886 14.01 34.79 24.04
N VAL A 887 13.56 33.87 23.18
CA VAL A 887 12.52 34.14 22.18
C VAL A 887 11.19 34.48 22.85
N LEU A 888 10.79 33.70 23.87
CA LEU A 888 9.58 33.96 24.66
C LEU A 888 9.61 35.33 25.35
N GLY A 889 10.71 35.65 26.03
CA GLY A 889 10.88 36.97 26.67
C GLY A 889 10.81 38.14 25.68
N CYS A 890 11.35 37.97 24.46
CA CYS A 890 11.23 38.97 23.39
C CYS A 890 9.80 39.08 22.84
N LEU A 891 9.06 37.97 22.78
CA LEU A 891 7.65 37.94 22.38
C LEU A 891 6.78 38.67 23.41
N GLU A 892 6.91 38.35 24.69
CA GLU A 892 6.23 39.04 25.79
C GLU A 892 6.51 40.55 25.78
N GLN A 893 7.77 40.94 25.59
CA GLN A 893 8.17 42.34 25.51
C GLN A 893 7.56 43.06 24.29
N SER A 894 7.49 42.38 23.15
CA SER A 894 7.00 42.94 21.89
C SER A 894 5.47 43.01 21.84
N THR A 895 4.75 42.06 22.44
CA THR A 895 3.27 42.07 22.53
C THR A 895 2.74 42.80 23.76
N GLY A 896 3.60 43.12 24.74
CA GLY A 896 3.22 43.82 25.98
C GLY A 896 2.37 42.98 26.94
N GLN A 897 2.39 41.66 26.82
CA GLN A 897 1.58 40.72 27.61
C GLN A 897 2.44 39.52 28.04
N GLN A 898 2.08 38.90 29.17
CA GLN A 898 2.68 37.62 29.57
C GLN A 898 2.08 36.49 28.74
N TRP A 899 2.89 35.49 28.37
CA TRP A 899 2.50 34.39 27.51
C TRP A 899 2.27 33.11 28.32
N GLU A 900 1.24 32.33 27.96
CA GLU A 900 0.98 31.03 28.61
C GLU A 900 1.86 29.93 27.98
N ALA A 901 2.89 29.48 28.72
CA ALA A 901 3.85 28.48 28.26
C ALA A 901 3.51 27.07 28.79
N GLY A 902 3.02 26.19 27.90
CA GLY A 902 2.93 24.75 28.14
C GLY A 902 4.30 24.07 27.99
N ARG A 903 4.50 22.98 28.74
CA ARG A 903 5.72 22.15 28.67
C ARG A 903 5.40 20.75 28.15
N GLY A 904 6.18 20.30 27.18
CA GLY A 904 6.14 18.94 26.62
C GLY A 904 7.49 18.24 26.74
N ASP A 905 7.50 16.92 26.50
CA ASP A 905 8.74 16.18 26.31
C ASP A 905 9.24 16.34 24.87
N VAL A 906 10.56 16.27 24.66
CA VAL A 906 11.17 16.27 23.32
C VAL A 906 10.89 14.93 22.64
N GLU A 907 10.93 13.83 23.40
CA GLU A 907 10.66 12.48 22.89
C GLU A 907 9.20 12.30 22.47
N ASP A 908 8.27 12.95 23.19
CA ASP A 908 6.85 12.98 22.80
C ASP A 908 6.65 13.77 21.49
N CYS A 909 7.48 14.81 21.23
CA CYS A 909 7.50 15.54 19.97
C CYS A 909 7.99 14.66 18.80
N VAL A 910 9.09 13.94 19.01
CA VAL A 910 9.70 13.04 18.01
C VAL A 910 8.80 11.85 17.71
N ARG A 911 8.29 11.16 18.74
CA ARG A 911 7.40 10.00 18.58
C ARG A 911 6.08 10.39 17.88
N GLU A 912 5.59 11.61 18.09
CA GLU A 912 4.44 12.13 17.35
C GLU A 912 4.79 12.45 15.89
N ALA A 913 5.98 12.98 15.60
CA ALA A 913 6.46 13.14 14.23
C ALA A 913 6.56 11.80 13.49
N GLU A 914 7.14 10.77 14.11
CA GLU A 914 7.22 9.42 13.56
C GLU A 914 5.83 8.85 13.25
N ARG A 915 4.90 8.90 14.21
CA ARG A 915 3.50 8.46 14.00
C ARG A 915 2.82 9.23 12.88
N ARG A 916 2.98 10.55 12.79
CA ARG A 916 2.42 11.37 11.70
C ARG A 916 2.95 10.94 10.33
N THR A 917 4.21 10.52 10.25
CA THR A 917 4.80 9.96 9.02
C THR A 917 4.14 8.63 8.65
N GLU A 918 4.01 7.70 9.60
CA GLU A 918 3.35 6.40 9.42
C GLU A 918 1.87 6.54 9.01
N ARG A 919 1.21 7.61 9.46
CA ARG A 919 -0.19 7.98 9.14
C ARG A 919 -0.36 8.69 7.80
N GLY A 920 0.72 8.94 7.05
CA GLY A 920 0.63 9.66 5.77
C GLY A 920 0.42 11.17 5.90
N PHE A 921 0.97 11.77 6.96
CA PHE A 921 1.08 13.22 7.19
C PHE A 921 2.56 13.66 7.32
N PRO A 922 3.43 13.39 6.32
CA PRO A 922 4.88 13.64 6.42
C PRO A 922 5.23 15.12 6.61
N ASP A 923 4.44 16.05 6.09
CA ASP A 923 4.69 17.50 6.27
C ASP A 923 4.44 17.94 7.72
N ALA A 924 3.34 17.47 8.33
CA ALA A 924 3.01 17.75 9.73
C ALA A 924 3.95 17.02 10.70
N ALA A 925 4.46 15.86 10.30
CA ALA A 925 5.58 15.19 10.97
C ALA A 925 6.84 16.04 10.94
N MET A 926 7.23 16.54 9.75
CA MET A 926 8.45 17.32 9.57
C MET A 926 8.46 18.58 10.46
N PHE A 927 7.31 19.26 10.65
CA PHE A 927 7.24 20.41 11.55
C PHE A 927 7.55 20.07 13.03
N LEU A 928 7.07 18.93 13.53
CA LEU A 928 7.41 18.47 14.89
C LEU A 928 8.86 18.00 14.95
N MET A 929 9.36 17.39 13.88
CA MET A 929 10.74 16.94 13.79
C MET A 929 11.73 18.11 13.79
N GLU A 930 11.48 19.15 12.97
CA GLU A 930 12.21 20.42 12.97
C GLU A 930 12.10 21.12 14.34
N ARG A 931 10.90 21.15 14.93
CA ARG A 931 10.69 21.72 16.28
C ARG A 931 11.54 21.01 17.32
N SER A 932 11.64 19.67 17.28
CA SER A 932 12.43 18.91 18.25
C SER A 932 13.90 19.33 18.28
N VAL A 933 14.46 19.76 17.14
CA VAL A 933 15.87 20.19 17.02
C VAL A 933 16.19 21.43 17.87
N LEU A 934 15.19 22.28 18.19
CA LEU A 934 15.40 23.45 19.05
C LEU A 934 15.67 23.09 20.51
N TYR A 935 15.23 21.91 20.93
CA TYR A 935 15.08 21.50 22.32
C TYR A 935 15.95 20.28 22.69
N ASP A 936 16.75 19.78 21.74
CA ASP A 936 17.51 18.55 21.83
C ASP A 936 19.02 18.83 21.76
N GLU A 937 19.64 19.01 22.91
CA GLU A 937 21.09 19.30 23.01
C GLU A 937 21.96 18.14 22.51
N ASP A 938 21.44 16.91 22.51
CA ASP A 938 22.19 15.73 22.09
C ASP A 938 22.39 15.69 20.56
N LEU A 939 21.70 16.51 19.77
CA LEU A 939 21.92 16.62 18.32
C LEU A 939 23.16 17.46 17.94
N ASP A 940 23.75 18.23 18.87
CA ASP A 940 24.82 19.23 18.62
C ASP A 940 24.50 20.16 17.41
N ALA A 941 23.27 20.66 17.35
CA ALA A 941 22.80 21.54 16.26
C ALA A 941 23.49 22.92 16.22
N VAL A 942 24.38 23.24 17.17
CA VAL A 942 24.99 24.56 17.38
C VAL A 942 26.52 24.55 17.26
N GLY A 943 27.21 23.45 17.61
CA GLY A 943 28.67 23.38 17.63
C GLY A 943 29.35 23.95 16.38
N PRO A 944 28.96 23.51 15.16
CA PRO A 944 29.52 24.03 13.91
C PRO A 944 29.29 25.54 13.69
N PHE A 945 28.10 26.06 14.01
CA PHE A 945 27.76 27.49 13.85
C PHE A 945 28.55 28.42 14.78
N VAL A 946 29.08 27.90 15.89
CA VAL A 946 29.95 28.65 16.82
C VAL A 946 31.43 28.50 16.45
N THR A 947 31.85 27.31 16.02
CA THR A 947 33.27 26.98 15.78
C THR A 947 33.75 27.35 14.37
N GLN A 948 32.85 27.36 13.37
CA GLN A 948 33.17 27.57 11.95
C GLN A 948 32.49 28.82 11.36
N ASP A 949 32.14 29.80 12.21
CA ASP A 949 31.35 30.98 11.84
C ASP A 949 31.93 31.81 10.67
N ALA A 950 31.27 31.72 9.51
CA ALA A 950 31.62 32.43 8.28
C ALA A 950 31.29 33.93 8.31
N LYS A 951 30.49 34.45 9.26
CA LYS A 951 30.05 35.86 9.30
C LYS A 951 31.21 36.84 9.21
N LYS A 952 32.30 36.57 9.92
CA LYS A 952 33.53 37.41 9.92
C LYS A 952 34.24 37.41 8.57
N MET A 953 34.24 36.29 7.84
CA MET A 953 34.81 36.19 6.49
C MET A 953 33.94 36.96 5.48
N LEU A 954 32.62 36.78 5.59
CA LEU A 954 31.61 37.44 4.76
C LEU A 954 31.40 38.92 5.09
N ARG A 955 31.96 39.42 6.20
CA ARG A 955 31.82 40.80 6.73
C ARG A 955 30.37 41.17 7.11
N LEU A 956 29.63 40.17 7.57
CA LEU A 956 28.25 40.33 8.04
C LEU A 956 28.23 40.75 9.52
N VAL A 957 27.27 41.60 9.89
CA VAL A 957 26.99 41.98 11.27
C VAL A 957 25.81 41.13 11.75
N PRO A 958 25.94 40.32 12.82
CA PRO A 958 24.85 39.50 13.37
C PRO A 958 23.54 40.27 13.60
N GLU A 959 22.42 39.55 13.48
CA GLU A 959 21.11 40.04 13.92
C GLU A 959 20.94 39.84 15.44
N ASN A 960 19.90 40.46 16.00
CA ASN A 960 19.48 40.26 17.38
C ASN A 960 18.09 39.61 17.42
N VAL A 961 17.85 38.72 18.38
CA VAL A 961 16.58 37.99 18.54
C VAL A 961 15.39 38.96 18.68
N ALA A 962 15.56 40.07 19.41
CA ALA A 962 14.52 41.09 19.57
C ALA A 962 14.07 41.72 18.23
N ASP A 963 14.99 41.96 17.29
CA ASP A 963 14.66 42.57 16.00
C ASP A 963 13.93 41.57 15.09
N ILE A 964 14.33 40.28 15.12
CA ILE A 964 13.67 39.20 14.38
C ILE A 964 12.24 38.98 14.92
N VAL A 965 12.10 38.90 16.25
CA VAL A 965 10.80 38.74 16.93
C VAL A 965 9.88 39.94 16.66
N ALA A 966 10.37 41.17 16.80
CA ALA A 966 9.59 42.37 16.51
C ALA A 966 9.15 42.42 15.04
N SER A 967 10.01 41.98 14.10
CA SER A 967 9.63 41.87 12.68
C SER A 967 8.52 40.82 12.46
N ALA A 968 8.61 39.65 13.10
CA ALA A 968 7.60 38.60 13.00
C ALA A 968 6.24 39.04 13.57
N VAL A 969 6.23 39.69 14.74
CA VAL A 969 5.03 40.31 15.35
C VAL A 969 4.42 41.34 14.40
N HIS A 970 5.23 42.27 13.89
CA HIS A 970 4.78 43.34 12.99
C HIS A 970 4.20 42.79 11.67
N GLN A 971 4.81 41.75 11.10
CA GLN A 971 4.27 41.05 9.92
C GLN A 971 2.93 40.36 10.23
N HIS A 972 2.79 39.75 11.41
CA HIS A 972 1.54 39.15 11.85
C HIS A 972 0.40 40.19 11.97
N GLU A 973 0.65 41.33 12.61
CA GLU A 973 -0.31 42.44 12.77
C GLU A 973 -0.74 43.05 11.42
N HIS A 974 0.20 43.25 10.49
CA HIS A 974 -0.11 43.78 9.16
C HIS A 974 -0.93 42.81 8.30
N HIS A 975 -0.69 41.50 8.39
CA HIS A 975 -1.52 40.50 7.72
C HIS A 975 -2.91 40.34 8.38
N ALA A 976 -3.04 40.60 9.69
CA ALA A 976 -4.32 40.58 10.38
C ALA A 976 -5.23 41.77 10.00
N THR A 977 -4.65 42.97 9.82
CA THR A 977 -5.38 44.20 9.52
C THR A 977 -5.83 44.35 8.06
N ALA A 978 -5.25 43.59 7.13
CA ALA A 978 -5.59 43.64 5.70
C ALA A 978 -6.95 42.99 5.32
N LYS A 979 -7.68 42.40 6.28
CA LYS A 979 -8.91 41.60 6.04
C LYS A 979 -10.24 42.36 6.13
N THR A 980 -10.25 43.69 6.30
CA THR A 980 -11.50 44.49 6.37
C THR A 980 -11.59 45.57 5.29
N VAL A 981 -11.94 45.18 4.05
CA VAL A 981 -12.47 46.07 3.02
C VAL A 981 -13.61 45.36 2.28
N ASP A 982 -14.76 46.03 2.14
CA ASP A 982 -15.95 45.50 1.47
C ASP A 982 -15.72 45.25 -0.04
N GLY A 983 -16.18 44.10 -0.54
CA GLY A 983 -16.28 43.82 -1.97
C GLY A 983 -15.90 42.39 -2.35
N GLY A 984 -16.80 41.65 -2.97
CA GLY A 984 -16.61 40.23 -3.30
C GLY A 984 -15.45 39.98 -4.28
N GLY A 985 -14.53 39.10 -3.88
CA GLY A 985 -13.38 38.66 -4.68
C GLY A 985 -12.27 38.12 -3.80
N VAL A 986 -12.34 36.85 -3.42
CA VAL A 986 -11.31 36.23 -2.54
C VAL A 986 -10.03 36.00 -3.33
N LEU A 987 -9.03 36.84 -3.10
CA LEU A 987 -7.64 36.58 -3.49
C LEU A 987 -6.97 35.73 -2.40
N THR A 988 -6.74 34.45 -2.67
CA THR A 988 -5.99 33.56 -1.77
C THR A 988 -4.49 33.70 -2.02
N ASN A 989 -3.78 34.42 -1.15
CA ASN A 989 -2.32 34.33 -1.01
C ASN A 989 -1.90 34.71 0.43
N GLY A 990 -1.39 33.72 1.20
CA GLY A 990 -0.45 33.93 2.32
C GLY A 990 -0.92 34.60 3.62
N ALA A 991 -1.65 33.88 4.48
CA ALA A 991 -1.68 34.07 5.94
C ALA A 991 -2.19 32.77 6.63
N PRO A 992 -1.72 32.39 7.84
CA PRO A 992 -1.85 31.02 8.34
C PRO A 992 -3.29 30.60 8.64
N LYS A 993 -3.60 29.33 8.35
CA LYS A 993 -4.90 28.67 8.56
C LYS A 993 -5.13 28.22 10.02
N HIS A 994 -4.06 28.00 10.79
CA HIS A 994 -4.16 27.37 12.10
C HIS A 994 -4.43 28.43 13.18
N THR A 995 -5.36 28.12 14.07
CA THR A 995 -5.86 29.02 15.11
C THR A 995 -6.54 28.15 16.16
N LEU A 996 -5.98 28.11 17.37
CA LEU A 996 -6.62 27.53 18.55
C LEU A 996 -8.01 28.12 18.80
N VAL A 997 -8.86 27.41 19.54
CA VAL A 997 -10.10 27.94 20.09
C VAL A 997 -9.88 28.21 21.58
N ASN A 998 -10.05 29.46 22.01
CA ASN A 998 -10.00 29.83 23.42
C ASN A 998 -11.41 29.90 24.00
N LYS A 999 -11.65 29.10 25.04
CA LYS A 999 -12.88 29.00 25.84
C LYS A 999 -12.64 29.19 27.35
N GLY A 1000 -11.38 29.25 27.78
CA GLY A 1000 -11.02 29.22 29.20
C GLY A 1000 -9.51 29.35 29.45
N ARG A 1001 -9.10 29.24 30.72
CA ARG A 1001 -7.69 29.25 31.11
C ARG A 1001 -7.01 27.96 30.65
N PHE A 1002 -5.87 28.05 29.99
CA PHE A 1002 -5.13 26.86 29.56
C PHE A 1002 -4.72 25.96 30.74
N LEU A 1003 -4.74 24.64 30.53
CA LEU A 1003 -4.35 23.65 31.53
C LEU A 1003 -3.21 22.75 31.05
N ALA A 1004 -3.37 22.13 29.87
CA ALA A 1004 -2.44 21.10 29.39
C ALA A 1004 -2.49 20.94 27.86
N VAL A 1005 -1.44 20.31 27.31
CA VAL A 1005 -1.34 19.87 25.91
C VAL A 1005 -1.02 18.38 25.90
N GLY A 1006 -1.77 17.59 25.14
CA GLY A 1006 -1.44 16.24 24.73
C GLY A 1006 -1.02 16.20 23.26
N ALA A 1007 -0.70 15.01 22.73
CA ALA A 1007 -0.30 14.84 21.34
C ALA A 1007 -1.39 15.28 20.33
N SER A 1008 -2.65 15.07 20.70
CA SER A 1008 -3.81 15.20 19.80
C SER A 1008 -4.77 16.34 20.19
N CYS A 1009 -4.67 16.86 21.41
CA CYS A 1009 -5.61 17.85 21.96
C CYS A 1009 -4.97 18.77 22.99
N TYR A 1010 -5.63 19.88 23.30
CA TYR A 1010 -5.29 20.76 24.42
C TYR A 1010 -6.51 20.91 25.35
N ALA A 1011 -6.24 21.13 26.63
CA ALA A 1011 -7.24 21.25 27.68
C ALA A 1011 -7.30 22.66 28.25
N GLN A 1012 -8.50 23.19 28.48
CA GLN A 1012 -8.75 24.49 29.09
C GLN A 1012 -9.79 24.38 30.21
N LEU A 1013 -9.60 25.13 31.30
CA LEU A 1013 -10.57 25.30 32.38
C LEU A 1013 -11.57 26.41 31.99
N MET A 1014 -12.81 26.02 31.76
CA MET A 1014 -13.91 26.94 31.44
C MET A 1014 -14.38 27.72 32.68
N PRO A 1015 -15.04 28.90 32.49
CA PRO A 1015 -15.52 29.74 33.60
C PRO A 1015 -16.59 29.10 34.50
N ASP A 1016 -17.23 28.01 34.07
CA ASP A 1016 -18.21 27.24 34.83
C ASP A 1016 -17.57 26.22 35.80
N GLY A 1017 -16.25 26.00 35.69
CA GLY A 1017 -15.49 25.05 36.49
C GLY A 1017 -15.18 23.72 35.80
N ASN A 1018 -15.68 23.50 34.58
CA ASN A 1018 -15.42 22.28 33.80
C ASN A 1018 -14.14 22.40 32.95
N VAL A 1019 -13.55 21.27 32.58
CA VAL A 1019 -12.47 21.19 31.60
C VAL A 1019 -13.05 20.93 30.22
N VAL A 1020 -12.58 21.66 29.23
CA VAL A 1020 -12.83 21.37 27.82
C VAL A 1020 -11.54 20.90 27.16
N LYS A 1021 -11.55 19.71 26.56
CA LYS A 1021 -10.51 19.21 25.65
C LYS A 1021 -10.95 19.51 24.22
N LEU A 1022 -10.05 20.11 23.44
CA LEU A 1022 -10.26 20.54 22.06
C LEU A 1022 -9.11 20.02 21.18
N PRO A 1023 -9.38 19.63 19.92
CA PRO A 1023 -8.35 19.12 19.03
C PRO A 1023 -7.37 20.23 18.62
N TRP A 1024 -6.11 19.89 18.34
CA TRP A 1024 -5.18 20.81 17.65
C TRP A 1024 -5.79 21.30 16.30
N PRO A 1025 -5.34 22.43 15.71
CA PRO A 1025 -6.20 23.31 14.92
C PRO A 1025 -6.42 22.78 13.50
N PRO A 1026 -7.57 23.08 12.89
CA PRO A 1026 -8.76 22.22 13.02
C PRO A 1026 -8.87 21.16 11.90
N GLU A 1027 -7.83 21.02 11.07
CA GLU A 1027 -7.78 20.23 9.83
C GLU A 1027 -7.03 18.88 10.00
N GLU A 1028 -6.66 18.50 11.24
CA GLU A 1028 -6.11 17.17 11.54
C GLU A 1028 -7.21 16.23 12.05
N ASP A 1029 -7.82 15.46 11.14
CA ASP A 1029 -8.94 14.56 11.46
C ASP A 1029 -8.61 13.52 12.54
N ILE A 1030 -7.35 13.12 12.66
CA ILE A 1030 -6.90 12.18 13.71
C ILE A 1030 -6.98 12.77 15.12
N CYS A 1031 -6.74 14.08 15.26
CA CYS A 1031 -6.88 14.80 16.53
C CYS A 1031 -8.34 14.87 16.99
N ARG A 1032 -9.27 14.93 16.02
CA ARG A 1032 -10.72 14.83 16.25
C ARG A 1032 -11.16 13.39 16.52
N LEU A 1033 -10.55 12.40 15.84
CA LEU A 1033 -10.81 10.97 16.04
C LEU A 1033 -10.44 10.53 17.45
N ASP A 1034 -9.29 10.96 17.98
CA ASP A 1034 -8.87 10.62 19.34
C ASP A 1034 -9.86 11.17 20.39
N LEU A 1035 -10.38 12.41 20.21
CA LEU A 1035 -11.40 12.96 21.12
C LEU A 1035 -12.77 12.28 20.97
N LYS A 1036 -13.13 11.81 19.77
CA LYS A 1036 -14.32 10.97 19.55
C LYS A 1036 -14.17 9.60 20.21
N MET A 1037 -13.01 8.96 20.10
CA MET A 1037 -12.70 7.71 20.78
C MET A 1037 -12.81 7.88 22.30
N GLU A 1038 -12.25 8.97 22.84
CA GLU A 1038 -12.33 9.26 24.27
C GLU A 1038 -13.79 9.44 24.74
N ALA A 1039 -14.58 10.24 24.01
CA ALA A 1039 -16.00 10.43 24.30
C ALA A 1039 -16.82 9.12 24.19
N TRP A 1040 -16.50 8.27 23.21
CA TRP A 1040 -17.13 6.95 23.05
C TRP A 1040 -16.83 6.02 24.24
N VAL A 1041 -15.57 5.92 24.69
CA VAL A 1041 -15.21 5.11 25.86
C VAL A 1041 -15.95 5.58 27.12
N TYR A 1042 -16.09 6.89 27.34
CA TYR A 1042 -16.93 7.41 28.44
C TYR A 1042 -18.41 6.98 28.31
N SER A 1043 -18.96 6.96 27.10
CA SER A 1043 -20.34 6.51 26.83
C SER A 1043 -20.54 5.02 27.10
N GLU A 1044 -19.60 4.15 26.69
CA GLU A 1044 -19.65 2.71 26.98
C GLU A 1044 -19.55 2.43 28.49
N LEU A 1045 -18.62 3.12 29.18
CA LEU A 1045 -18.46 3.01 30.63
C LEU A 1045 -19.73 3.45 31.38
N HIS A 1046 -20.35 4.57 30.98
CA HIS A 1046 -21.62 5.02 31.56
C HIS A 1046 -22.76 4.04 31.25
N THR A 1047 -22.79 3.45 30.05
CA THR A 1047 -23.82 2.47 29.67
C THR A 1047 -23.71 1.17 30.47
N ALA A 1048 -22.48 0.69 30.71
CA ALA A 1048 -22.23 -0.55 31.43
C ALA A 1048 -22.32 -0.41 32.96
N TYR A 1049 -21.88 0.73 33.51
CA TYR A 1049 -21.63 0.91 34.95
C TYR A 1049 -22.24 2.17 35.57
N GLY A 1050 -22.84 3.06 34.77
CA GLY A 1050 -23.27 4.40 35.19
C GLY A 1050 -22.08 5.32 35.49
N ASP A 1051 -22.34 6.44 36.17
CA ASP A 1051 -21.32 7.39 36.61
C ASP A 1051 -20.46 6.78 37.74
N HIS A 1052 -19.46 5.99 37.34
CA HIS A 1052 -18.63 5.23 38.27
C HIS A 1052 -17.43 6.05 38.79
N ILE A 1053 -17.16 5.94 40.10
CA ILE A 1053 -16.17 6.76 40.82
C ILE A 1053 -14.74 6.68 40.24
N ARG A 1054 -14.40 5.62 39.50
CA ARG A 1054 -13.07 5.37 38.94
C ARG A 1054 -12.74 6.11 37.65
N PHE A 1055 -13.70 6.80 37.07
CA PHE A 1055 -13.51 7.59 35.86
C PHE A 1055 -13.71 9.07 36.15
N VAL A 1056 -13.09 9.94 35.34
CA VAL A 1056 -13.41 11.36 35.38
C VAL A 1056 -14.85 11.55 34.92
N PRO A 1057 -15.70 12.31 35.64
CA PRO A 1057 -17.08 12.55 35.23
C PRO A 1057 -17.15 13.20 33.84
N PHE A 1058 -17.85 12.52 32.94
CA PHE A 1058 -18.15 12.99 31.59
C PHE A 1058 -19.35 13.93 31.62
N ILE A 1059 -19.19 15.15 31.09
CA ILE A 1059 -20.24 16.19 31.13
C ILE A 1059 -20.99 16.25 29.80
N SER A 1060 -20.26 16.38 28.69
CA SER A 1060 -20.83 16.38 27.34
C SER A 1060 -19.76 16.23 26.26
N PHE A 1061 -20.19 15.81 25.07
CA PHE A 1061 -19.40 15.89 23.85
C PHE A 1061 -20.17 16.67 22.77
N GLU A 1062 -19.52 17.59 22.07
CA GLU A 1062 -20.07 18.28 20.90
C GLU A 1062 -19.32 17.78 19.65
N GLU A 1063 -20.04 17.10 18.76
CA GLU A 1063 -19.42 16.33 17.67
C GLU A 1063 -18.72 17.20 16.64
N LYS A 1064 -19.27 18.39 16.33
CA LYS A 1064 -18.87 19.23 15.21
C LYS A 1064 -17.50 19.86 15.42
N GLU A 1065 -17.25 20.43 16.59
CA GLU A 1065 -15.92 20.91 16.98
C GLU A 1065 -15.09 19.83 17.70
N SER A 1066 -15.68 18.64 17.90
CA SER A 1066 -15.09 17.48 18.57
C SER A 1066 -14.62 17.85 19.98
N GLU A 1067 -15.51 18.51 20.70
CA GLU A 1067 -15.27 19.18 21.97
C GLU A 1067 -15.73 18.30 23.13
N LEU A 1068 -14.79 17.85 23.96
CA LEU A 1068 -15.04 16.97 25.08
C LEU A 1068 -14.99 17.75 26.39
N VAL A 1069 -16.10 17.76 27.13
CA VAL A 1069 -16.24 18.43 28.42
C VAL A 1069 -16.25 17.42 29.57
N LEU A 1070 -15.35 17.62 30.53
CA LEU A 1070 -15.10 16.77 31.69
C LEU A 1070 -15.08 17.60 32.99
N GLU A 1071 -15.32 16.99 34.14
CA GLU A 1071 -15.17 17.67 35.43
C GLU A 1071 -13.68 17.96 35.76
N TYR A 1072 -13.38 19.14 36.33
CA TYR A 1072 -12.01 19.54 36.66
C TYR A 1072 -11.46 18.80 37.90
N MET A 1073 -10.32 18.14 37.71
CA MET A 1073 -9.59 17.42 38.76
C MET A 1073 -8.54 18.35 39.40
N PRO A 1074 -8.77 18.90 40.62
CA PRO A 1074 -7.99 20.02 41.15
C PRO A 1074 -6.55 19.67 41.54
N ASN A 1075 -6.24 18.40 41.79
CA ASN A 1075 -4.89 17.93 42.12
C ASN A 1075 -4.13 17.41 40.89
N GLY A 1076 -4.70 17.55 39.68
CA GLY A 1076 -4.04 17.24 38.42
C GLY A 1076 -3.72 15.74 38.22
N ALA A 1077 -2.72 15.46 37.40
CA ALA A 1077 -2.24 14.10 37.14
C ALA A 1077 -1.34 13.60 38.27
N LEU A 1078 -1.57 12.35 38.70
CA LEU A 1078 -0.83 11.68 39.76
C LEU A 1078 0.69 11.73 39.54
N ARG A 1079 1.15 11.58 38.29
CA ARG A 1079 2.58 11.69 37.95
C ARG A 1079 3.21 13.00 38.39
N GLU A 1080 2.53 14.13 38.22
CA GLU A 1080 3.06 15.44 38.58
C GLU A 1080 2.86 15.71 40.07
N TYR A 1081 1.69 15.35 40.63
CA TYR A 1081 1.43 15.39 42.07
C TYR A 1081 2.48 14.60 42.87
N MET A 1082 2.89 13.43 42.39
CA MET A 1082 3.94 12.62 43.02
C MET A 1082 5.32 13.27 42.93
N LYS A 1083 5.68 13.98 41.85
CA LYS A 1083 6.96 14.70 41.79
C LYS A 1083 7.05 15.79 42.86
N GLU A 1084 5.95 16.50 43.10
CA GLU A 1084 5.90 17.62 44.05
C GLU A 1084 5.76 17.14 45.51
N HIS A 1085 5.00 16.07 45.75
CA HIS A 1085 4.59 15.63 47.09
C HIS A 1085 5.11 14.24 47.52
N ASN A 1086 6.06 13.61 46.81
CA ASN A 1086 6.46 12.20 47.04
C ASN A 1086 6.67 11.82 48.52
N SER A 1087 7.35 12.69 49.28
CA SER A 1087 7.67 12.48 50.70
C SER A 1087 6.49 12.62 51.67
N GLU A 1088 5.40 13.26 51.25
CA GLU A 1088 4.21 13.54 52.06
C GLU A 1088 3.13 12.46 51.86
N ILE A 1089 3.19 11.73 50.74
CA ILE A 1089 2.24 10.69 50.36
C ILE A 1089 2.43 9.44 51.22
N SER A 1090 1.47 9.19 52.11
CA SER A 1090 1.46 8.00 52.98
C SER A 1090 1.38 6.69 52.17
N ARG A 1091 1.92 5.60 52.74
CA ARG A 1091 1.82 4.24 52.17
C ARG A 1091 0.38 3.84 51.90
N TRP A 1092 -0.55 4.17 52.79
CA TRP A 1092 -1.97 3.81 52.64
C TRP A 1092 -2.63 4.56 51.48
N GLN A 1093 -2.20 5.79 51.18
CA GLN A 1093 -2.64 6.53 49.98
C GLN A 1093 -2.20 5.85 48.69
N ARG A 1094 -0.94 5.38 48.63
CA ARG A 1094 -0.40 4.63 47.48
C ARG A 1094 -1.20 3.36 47.21
N LEU A 1095 -1.60 2.66 48.27
CA LEU A 1095 -2.45 1.46 48.18
C LEU A 1095 -3.86 1.77 47.67
N ARG A 1096 -4.48 2.87 48.11
CA ARG A 1096 -5.78 3.34 47.54
C ARG A 1096 -5.67 3.58 46.04
N TRP A 1097 -4.63 4.29 45.59
CA TRP A 1097 -4.41 4.57 44.18
C TRP A 1097 -4.18 3.30 43.35
N ILE A 1098 -3.38 2.35 43.85
CA ILE A 1098 -3.17 1.07 43.16
C ILE A 1098 -4.48 0.28 43.06
N SER A 1099 -5.25 0.16 44.15
CA SER A 1099 -6.56 -0.52 44.12
C SER A 1099 -7.52 0.13 43.12
N ALA A 1100 -7.61 1.46 43.12
CA ALA A 1100 -8.45 2.21 42.18
C ALA A 1100 -8.01 2.05 40.71
N ALA A 1101 -6.70 2.08 40.43
CA ALA A 1101 -6.17 1.92 39.08
C ALA A 1101 -6.42 0.50 38.53
N VAL A 1102 -6.22 -0.54 39.36
CA VAL A 1102 -6.48 -1.93 38.96
C VAL A 1102 -7.98 -2.16 38.73
N GLU A 1103 -8.85 -1.62 39.60
CA GLU A 1103 -10.30 -1.69 39.45
C GLU A 1103 -10.79 -0.99 38.18
N GLY A 1104 -10.28 0.20 37.87
CA GLY A 1104 -10.63 0.92 36.63
C GLY A 1104 -10.19 0.18 35.37
N LEU A 1105 -9.00 -0.45 35.39
CA LEU A 1105 -8.52 -1.25 34.26
C LEU A 1105 -9.31 -2.55 34.07
N GLU A 1106 -9.70 -3.21 35.16
CA GLU A 1106 -10.58 -4.38 35.11
C GLU A 1106 -11.92 -4.06 34.43
N MET A 1107 -12.51 -2.89 34.73
CA MET A 1107 -13.76 -2.44 34.10
C MET A 1107 -13.60 -2.18 32.60
N LEU A 1108 -12.47 -1.59 32.16
CA LEU A 1108 -12.16 -1.43 30.73
C LEU A 1108 -11.98 -2.78 30.04
N HIS A 1109 -11.20 -3.69 30.64
CA HIS A 1109 -10.92 -5.02 30.10
C HIS A 1109 -12.19 -5.88 30.01
N ALA A 1110 -13.13 -5.72 30.94
CA ALA A 1110 -14.43 -6.40 30.90
C ALA A 1110 -15.33 -5.94 29.74
N LEU A 1111 -15.06 -4.77 29.14
CA LEU A 1111 -15.71 -4.26 27.93
C LEU A 1111 -14.88 -4.54 26.65
N ASN A 1112 -13.79 -5.32 26.75
CA ASN A 1112 -12.80 -5.52 25.69
C ASN A 1112 -12.15 -4.20 25.20
N ILE A 1113 -12.03 -3.20 26.08
CA ILE A 1113 -11.33 -1.94 25.81
C ILE A 1113 -9.92 -2.03 26.39
N ILE A 1114 -8.91 -1.84 25.54
CA ILE A 1114 -7.50 -1.74 25.88
C ILE A 1114 -7.14 -0.26 25.95
N HIS A 1115 -6.60 0.20 27.09
CA HIS A 1115 -6.30 1.61 27.32
C HIS A 1115 -5.13 2.11 26.47
N CYS A 1116 -4.14 1.24 26.17
CA CYS A 1116 -2.98 1.46 25.30
C CYS A 1116 -1.95 2.52 25.78
N ASP A 1117 -2.33 3.39 26.72
CA ASP A 1117 -1.49 4.42 27.34
C ASP A 1117 -1.69 4.47 28.88
N PHE A 1118 -1.92 3.30 29.49
CA PHE A 1118 -2.22 3.15 30.91
C PHE A 1118 -1.00 3.53 31.79
N SER A 1119 -0.97 4.74 32.32
CA SER A 1119 0.14 5.22 33.15
C SER A 1119 -0.26 6.37 34.09
N PRO A 1120 0.51 6.66 35.16
CA PRO A 1120 0.18 7.71 36.13
C PRO A 1120 0.06 9.15 35.59
N LYS A 1121 0.36 9.39 34.31
CA LYS A 1121 0.10 10.67 33.64
C LYS A 1121 -1.40 10.85 33.31
N ASN A 1122 -2.12 9.73 33.13
CA ASN A 1122 -3.53 9.64 32.77
C ASN A 1122 -4.42 9.27 33.99
N PHE A 1123 -3.82 9.20 35.18
CA PHE A 1123 -4.53 9.00 36.44
C PHE A 1123 -4.69 10.38 37.11
N LEU A 1124 -5.88 10.94 37.12
CA LEU A 1124 -6.15 12.25 37.72
C LEU A 1124 -6.63 12.11 39.18
N LEU A 1125 -6.41 13.16 39.96
CA LEU A 1125 -6.75 13.23 41.39
C LEU A 1125 -7.82 14.30 41.66
N ASP A 1126 -8.90 13.88 42.30
CA ASP A 1126 -9.94 14.80 42.77
C ASP A 1126 -9.54 15.52 44.08
N ALA A 1127 -10.47 16.28 44.66
CA ALA A 1127 -10.23 17.08 45.87
C ALA A 1127 -9.89 16.22 47.11
N ASP A 1128 -10.34 14.98 47.18
CA ASP A 1128 -10.12 14.05 48.30
C ASP A 1128 -8.92 13.10 48.05
N LEU A 1129 -8.17 13.34 46.97
CA LEU A 1129 -7.09 12.51 46.45
C LEU A 1129 -7.55 11.10 46.04
N GLU A 1130 -8.81 10.92 45.65
CA GLU A 1130 -9.25 9.69 44.99
C GLU A 1130 -8.81 9.69 43.52
N LEU A 1131 -8.45 8.51 43.02
CA LEU A 1131 -7.89 8.34 41.68
C LEU A 1131 -8.99 8.06 40.66
N LYS A 1132 -8.91 8.78 39.54
CA LYS A 1132 -9.82 8.68 38.39
C LYS A 1132 -9.01 8.48 37.11
N LEU A 1133 -9.35 7.48 36.31
CA LEU A 1133 -8.78 7.27 34.98
C LEU A 1133 -9.37 8.28 33.98
N ALA A 1134 -8.53 8.73 33.05
CA ALA A 1134 -8.84 9.70 32.01
C ALA A 1134 -7.99 9.43 30.74
N ASP A 1135 -8.20 10.24 29.70
CA ASP A 1135 -7.41 10.24 28.46
C ASP A 1135 -7.51 8.92 27.66
N PHE A 1136 -8.74 8.55 27.31
CA PHE A 1136 -9.08 7.37 26.51
C PHE A 1136 -8.89 7.57 24.99
N GLY A 1137 -8.28 8.67 24.56
CA GLY A 1137 -8.17 8.99 23.13
C GLY A 1137 -7.25 8.06 22.33
N CYS A 1138 -6.40 7.29 23.01
CA CYS A 1138 -5.56 6.25 22.39
C CYS A 1138 -6.12 4.82 22.58
N CYS A 1139 -7.31 4.65 23.18
CA CYS A 1139 -7.88 3.33 23.43
C CYS A 1139 -8.15 2.56 22.13
N ALA A 1140 -8.10 1.24 22.23
CA ALA A 1140 -8.50 0.32 21.17
C ALA A 1140 -9.47 -0.73 21.72
N VAL A 1141 -10.37 -1.21 20.86
CA VAL A 1141 -11.12 -2.44 21.13
C VAL A 1141 -10.23 -3.63 20.81
N VAL A 1142 -10.29 -4.71 21.59
CA VAL A 1142 -9.55 -5.95 21.32
C VAL A 1142 -9.76 -6.40 19.87
N GLY A 1143 -8.66 -6.61 19.13
CA GLY A 1143 -8.69 -6.98 17.70
C GLY A 1143 -8.79 -5.81 16.72
N LYS A 1144 -8.81 -4.56 17.19
CA LYS A 1144 -8.69 -3.34 16.38
C LYS A 1144 -7.40 -2.59 16.73
N ASP A 1145 -6.94 -1.72 15.83
CA ASP A 1145 -5.70 -0.95 16.03
C ASP A 1145 -5.93 0.28 16.93
N SER A 1146 -4.87 0.78 17.55
CA SER A 1146 -4.87 1.93 18.45
C SER A 1146 -4.29 3.18 17.80
N THR A 1147 -4.86 4.35 18.06
CA THR A 1147 -4.24 5.63 17.69
C THR A 1147 -3.09 6.03 18.63
N GLY A 1148 -2.69 5.21 19.60
CA GLY A 1148 -1.48 5.48 20.36
C GLY A 1148 -0.89 4.30 21.11
N CYS A 1149 0.42 4.39 21.32
CA CYS A 1149 1.22 3.48 22.13
C CYS A 1149 1.82 4.29 23.28
N GLY A 1150 1.67 3.77 24.50
CA GLY A 1150 2.23 4.38 25.70
C GLY A 1150 3.76 4.49 25.68
N SER A 1151 4.31 5.23 26.64
CA SER A 1151 5.77 5.37 26.78
C SER A 1151 6.46 4.00 26.88
N CYS A 1152 7.66 3.86 26.30
CA CYS A 1152 8.45 2.61 26.28
C CYS A 1152 8.71 1.99 27.68
N ARG A 1153 8.58 2.76 28.77
CA ARG A 1153 8.68 2.28 30.17
C ARG A 1153 7.40 1.59 30.68
N PHE A 1154 6.30 1.73 29.95
CA PHE A 1154 4.96 1.21 30.26
C PHE A 1154 4.47 0.24 29.18
N TYR A 1155 5.34 -0.19 28.26
CA TYR A 1155 4.98 -1.05 27.14
C TYR A 1155 5.89 -2.28 27.08
N PRO A 1156 5.38 -3.49 26.80
CA PRO A 1156 6.18 -4.71 26.78
C PRO A 1156 7.13 -4.76 25.57
N PRO A 1157 8.08 -5.72 25.55
CA PRO A 1157 9.03 -5.82 24.45
C PRO A 1157 8.36 -6.39 23.19
N LYS A 1158 7.85 -5.51 22.32
CA LYS A 1158 7.55 -5.82 20.92
C LYS A 1158 8.81 -5.59 20.07
N ASP A 1159 8.90 -6.20 18.88
CA ASP A 1159 9.95 -5.84 17.92
C ASP A 1159 9.50 -4.62 17.11
N TRP A 1160 10.07 -3.46 17.46
CA TRP A 1160 9.73 -2.16 16.88
C TRP A 1160 10.15 -2.02 15.41
N LYS A 1161 10.79 -3.04 14.82
CA LYS A 1161 11.17 -3.09 13.40
C LYS A 1161 10.13 -3.78 12.50
N ILE A 1162 9.12 -4.42 13.09
CA ILE A 1162 8.00 -5.00 12.35
C ILE A 1162 7.03 -3.87 11.97
N ARG A 1163 6.54 -3.87 10.73
CA ARG A 1163 5.48 -2.96 10.24
C ARG A 1163 4.43 -3.73 9.43
N PRO A 1164 3.12 -3.53 9.69
CA PRO A 1164 2.55 -2.73 10.78
C PRO A 1164 2.94 -3.28 12.17
N LEU A 1165 2.84 -2.45 13.21
CA LEU A 1165 3.12 -2.89 14.58
C LEU A 1165 2.10 -3.96 15.00
N PRO A 1166 2.46 -4.93 15.86
CA PRO A 1166 1.51 -5.90 16.37
C PRO A 1166 0.41 -5.19 17.18
N LEU A 1167 -0.85 -5.52 16.87
CA LEU A 1167 -2.05 -4.95 17.49
C LEU A 1167 -1.92 -4.87 19.03
N PRO A 1168 -2.55 -3.87 19.67
CA PRO A 1168 -2.61 -3.80 21.12
C PRO A 1168 -3.36 -5.02 21.69
N THR A 1169 -2.95 -5.44 22.88
CA THR A 1169 -3.54 -6.57 23.61
C THR A 1169 -3.80 -6.17 25.06
N LEU A 1170 -4.74 -6.87 25.72
CA LEU A 1170 -4.96 -6.72 27.17
C LEU A 1170 -3.67 -6.95 27.98
N GLN A 1171 -2.75 -7.77 27.47
CA GLN A 1171 -1.46 -8.04 28.10
C GLN A 1171 -0.51 -6.83 28.09
N ASP A 1172 -0.62 -5.94 27.09
CA ASP A 1172 0.16 -4.70 27.02
C ASP A 1172 -0.23 -3.75 28.16
N ASP A 1173 -1.53 -3.59 28.40
CA ASP A 1173 -2.07 -2.86 29.56
C ASP A 1173 -1.67 -3.51 30.90
N LEU A 1174 -1.60 -4.84 31.00
CA LEU A 1174 -1.15 -5.51 32.23
C LEU A 1174 0.34 -5.29 32.51
N PHE A 1175 1.18 -5.16 31.47
CA PHE A 1175 2.56 -4.71 31.62
C PHE A 1175 2.60 -3.25 32.10
N ALA A 1176 1.80 -2.37 31.48
CA ALA A 1176 1.66 -0.97 31.85
C ALA A 1176 1.18 -0.77 33.30
N LEU A 1177 0.28 -1.63 33.76
CA LEU A 1177 -0.17 -1.72 35.15
C LEU A 1177 0.99 -2.08 36.10
N GLY A 1178 1.81 -3.07 35.76
CA GLY A 1178 3.02 -3.40 36.55
C GLY A 1178 3.97 -2.22 36.70
N SER A 1179 4.25 -1.53 35.59
CA SER A 1179 5.04 -0.28 35.57
C SER A 1179 4.38 0.85 36.39
N SER A 1180 3.05 0.93 36.40
CA SER A 1180 2.30 1.91 37.17
C SER A 1180 2.33 1.62 38.68
N ILE A 1181 2.20 0.36 39.09
CA ILE A 1181 2.33 -0.07 40.50
C ILE A 1181 3.74 0.23 41.01
N TYR A 1182 4.78 -0.09 40.22
CA TYR A 1182 6.18 0.27 40.54
C TYR A 1182 6.34 1.78 40.77
N HIS A 1183 5.79 2.60 39.86
CA HIS A 1183 5.87 4.06 39.94
C HIS A 1183 5.14 4.62 41.17
N ILE A 1184 3.93 4.11 41.46
CA ILE A 1184 3.16 4.52 42.65
C ILE A 1184 3.87 4.11 43.96
N MET A 1185 4.54 2.95 44.00
CA MET A 1185 5.25 2.49 45.19
C MET A 1185 6.57 3.23 45.43
N THR A 1186 7.38 3.44 44.39
CA THR A 1186 8.72 4.04 44.50
C THR A 1186 8.72 5.57 44.41
N GLY A 1187 7.76 6.15 43.70
CA GLY A 1187 7.77 7.56 43.28
C GLY A 1187 8.67 7.86 42.08
N HIS A 1188 9.25 6.83 41.45
CA HIS A 1188 10.14 6.93 40.29
C HIS A 1188 9.61 6.09 39.12
N ARG A 1189 9.86 6.49 37.88
CA ARG A 1189 9.46 5.67 36.72
C ARG A 1189 10.32 4.41 36.66
N PRO A 1190 9.84 3.29 36.07
CA PRO A 1190 10.72 2.20 35.68
C PRO A 1190 11.83 2.74 34.76
N TYR A 1191 13.11 2.46 35.04
CA TYR A 1191 14.24 3.02 34.27
C TYR A 1191 14.28 4.57 34.25
N ASP A 1192 14.11 5.20 35.42
CA ASP A 1192 14.15 6.66 35.61
C ASP A 1192 15.52 7.28 35.21
N ASP A 1193 16.60 6.48 35.29
CA ASP A 1193 17.99 6.85 35.02
C ASP A 1193 18.51 6.43 33.63
N VAL A 1194 17.66 5.83 32.78
CA VAL A 1194 18.03 5.34 31.44
C VAL A 1194 17.33 6.17 30.35
N PRO A 1195 18.03 6.63 29.30
CA PRO A 1195 17.43 7.26 28.13
C PRO A 1195 16.40 6.34 27.42
N SER A 1196 15.36 6.93 26.84
CA SER A 1196 14.16 6.18 26.41
C SER A 1196 14.35 5.27 25.20
N ASP A 1197 15.30 5.59 24.33
CA ASP A 1197 15.72 4.79 23.18
C ASP A 1197 16.40 3.47 23.61
N HIS A 1198 17.10 3.49 24.75
CA HIS A 1198 17.73 2.31 25.33
C HIS A 1198 16.75 1.41 26.11
N VAL A 1199 15.63 1.93 26.61
CA VAL A 1199 14.65 1.16 27.41
C VAL A 1199 14.08 -0.05 26.66
N PRO A 1200 13.60 0.04 25.39
CA PRO A 1200 13.15 -1.13 24.62
C PRO A 1200 14.18 -2.26 24.55
N CYS A 1201 15.48 -1.93 24.48
CA CYS A 1201 16.55 -2.92 24.47
C CYS A 1201 16.68 -3.63 25.83
N LEU A 1202 16.66 -2.88 26.94
CA LEU A 1202 16.69 -3.47 28.28
C LEU A 1202 15.47 -4.36 28.57
N VAL A 1203 14.27 -3.88 28.23
CA VAL A 1203 13.02 -4.63 28.37
C VAL A 1203 13.06 -5.90 27.49
N GLY A 1204 13.54 -5.82 26.25
CA GLY A 1204 13.70 -6.96 25.34
C GLY A 1204 14.72 -7.99 25.82
N LEU A 1205 15.83 -7.55 26.45
CA LEU A 1205 16.81 -8.40 27.11
C LEU A 1205 16.35 -8.90 28.49
N ARG A 1206 15.11 -8.58 28.91
CA ARG A 1206 14.52 -8.87 30.24
C ARG A 1206 15.36 -8.34 31.42
N GLN A 1207 16.12 -7.27 31.21
CA GLN A 1207 16.88 -6.56 32.24
C GLN A 1207 15.94 -5.58 32.96
N LEU A 1208 15.03 -6.12 33.79
CA LEU A 1208 14.01 -5.35 34.51
C LEU A 1208 14.59 -4.57 35.70
N PRO A 1209 13.95 -3.47 36.16
CA PRO A 1209 14.37 -2.73 37.36
C PRO A 1209 14.39 -3.60 38.61
N ASP A 1210 15.26 -3.26 39.57
CA ASP A 1210 15.31 -3.98 40.85
C ASP A 1210 14.04 -3.74 41.69
N LEU A 1211 13.50 -4.84 42.23
CA LEU A 1211 12.32 -4.86 43.09
C LEU A 1211 12.68 -5.17 44.55
N CYS A 1212 13.96 -5.14 44.91
CA CYS A 1212 14.43 -5.34 46.27
C CYS A 1212 13.88 -4.24 47.20
N GLY A 1213 13.03 -4.64 48.15
CA GLY A 1213 12.39 -3.72 49.09
C GLY A 1213 11.14 -3.01 48.57
N VAL A 1214 10.70 -3.31 47.34
CA VAL A 1214 9.46 -2.76 46.76
C VAL A 1214 8.26 -3.63 47.17
N ASP A 1215 7.21 -2.99 47.70
CA ASP A 1215 5.93 -3.66 47.99
C ASP A 1215 5.27 -4.20 46.71
N MET A 1216 4.51 -5.30 46.81
CA MET A 1216 3.87 -5.98 45.67
C MET A 1216 4.82 -6.46 44.54
N ARG A 1217 6.12 -6.63 44.83
CA ARG A 1217 7.14 -7.08 43.85
C ARG A 1217 6.76 -8.29 43.00
N ASP A 1218 6.05 -9.26 43.55
CA ASP A 1218 5.63 -10.47 42.84
C ASP A 1218 4.54 -10.18 41.80
N ILE A 1219 3.63 -9.25 42.10
CA ILE A 1219 2.60 -8.77 41.17
C ILE A 1219 3.25 -7.96 40.05
N ILE A 1220 4.13 -7.02 40.40
CA ILE A 1220 4.89 -6.21 39.42
C ILE A 1220 5.71 -7.13 38.49
N GLN A 1221 6.41 -8.12 39.05
CA GLN A 1221 7.23 -9.06 38.29
C GLN A 1221 6.39 -9.94 37.35
N ASP A 1222 5.23 -10.44 37.79
CA ASP A 1222 4.37 -11.25 36.93
C ASP A 1222 3.72 -10.42 35.81
N CYS A 1223 3.38 -9.15 36.06
CA CYS A 1223 2.99 -8.19 35.03
C CYS A 1223 4.10 -7.98 33.98
N TRP A 1224 5.33 -7.66 34.41
CA TRP A 1224 6.45 -7.43 33.49
C TRP A 1224 6.93 -8.69 32.74
N LEU A 1225 6.74 -9.88 33.32
CA LEU A 1225 7.08 -11.15 32.67
C LEU A 1225 5.96 -11.71 31.78
N LEU A 1226 4.85 -10.98 31.62
CA LEU A 1226 3.65 -11.38 30.87
C LEU A 1226 3.03 -12.69 31.38
N LYS A 1227 2.95 -12.81 32.72
CA LYS A 1227 2.33 -13.94 33.44
C LYS A 1227 1.03 -13.59 34.13
N ALA A 1228 0.69 -12.30 34.23
CA ALA A 1228 -0.59 -11.86 34.74
C ALA A 1228 -1.70 -12.23 33.73
N GLU A 1229 -2.61 -13.13 34.12
CA GLU A 1229 -3.65 -13.69 33.24
C GLU A 1229 -4.75 -12.69 32.87
N SER A 1230 -5.10 -11.77 33.79
CA SER A 1230 -6.15 -10.76 33.60
C SER A 1230 -6.04 -9.66 34.65
N ALA A 1231 -6.67 -8.50 34.40
CA ALA A 1231 -6.79 -7.42 35.40
C ALA A 1231 -7.55 -7.90 36.65
N HIS A 1232 -8.57 -8.74 36.49
CA HIS A 1232 -9.30 -9.37 37.60
C HIS A 1232 -8.37 -10.23 38.49
N ALA A 1233 -7.50 -11.06 37.88
CA ALA A 1233 -6.54 -11.88 38.63
C ALA A 1233 -5.51 -11.01 39.37
N VAL A 1234 -5.07 -9.89 38.78
CA VAL A 1234 -4.21 -8.91 39.45
C VAL A 1234 -4.94 -8.24 40.62
N ARG A 1235 -6.21 -7.85 40.44
CA ARG A 1235 -7.04 -7.29 41.51
C ARG A 1235 -7.15 -8.21 42.71
N GLN A 1236 -7.51 -9.48 42.49
CA GLN A 1236 -7.61 -10.47 43.56
C GLN A 1236 -6.32 -10.59 44.37
N ARG A 1237 -5.14 -10.50 43.72
CA ARG A 1237 -3.84 -10.52 44.39
C ARG A 1237 -3.55 -9.23 45.15
N VAL A 1238 -3.85 -8.06 44.57
CA VAL A 1238 -3.70 -6.75 45.22
C VAL A 1238 -4.59 -6.67 46.48
N ASP A 1239 -5.87 -7.02 46.36
CA ASP A 1239 -6.81 -7.03 47.47
C ASP A 1239 -6.38 -8.04 48.56
N SER A 1240 -5.97 -9.25 48.16
CA SER A 1240 -5.44 -10.26 49.11
C SER A 1240 -4.17 -9.80 49.82
N TRP A 1241 -3.31 -9.03 49.15
CA TRP A 1241 -2.10 -8.48 49.75
C TRP A 1241 -2.43 -7.39 50.76
N ILE A 1242 -3.36 -6.48 50.42
CA ILE A 1242 -3.83 -5.38 51.28
C ILE A 1242 -4.54 -5.95 52.53
N PHE A 1243 -5.60 -6.74 52.35
CA PHE A 1243 -6.41 -7.28 53.45
C PHE A 1243 -5.77 -8.46 54.18
N GLY A 1244 -4.74 -9.09 53.60
CA GLY A 1244 -3.92 -10.11 54.25
C GLY A 1244 -2.96 -9.51 55.27
N HIS A 1245 -2.21 -8.46 54.88
CA HIS A 1245 -1.26 -7.80 55.78
C HIS A 1245 -1.94 -7.05 56.94
N GLU A 1246 -3.19 -6.59 56.78
CA GLU A 1246 -3.98 -6.00 57.87
C GLU A 1246 -4.45 -7.01 58.94
N ARG A 1247 -4.22 -8.32 58.76
CA ARG A 1247 -4.49 -9.36 59.79
C ARG A 1247 -3.25 -9.84 60.54
N ASP A 1248 -2.06 -9.57 60.00
CA ASP A 1248 -0.77 -9.95 60.57
C ASP A 1248 -0.05 -8.77 61.29
N GLN A 1249 -0.69 -7.58 61.32
CA GLN A 1249 -0.32 -6.42 62.16
C GLN A 1249 -1.32 -6.21 63.30
#